data_AF-E4YNJ2-F1
#
_entry.id   AF-E4YNJ2-F1
#
_cell.length_a   1.000
_cell.length_b   1.000
_cell.length_c   1.000
_cell.angle_alpha   90.00
_cell.angle_beta   90.00
_cell.angle_gamma   90.00
#
_symmetry.space_group_name_H-M   'P 1'
#
loop_
_entity.id
_entity.type
_entity.pdbx_description
1 polymer ?
#
loop_
_entity_poly.entity_id
_entity_poly.type
_entity_poly.pdbx_seq_one_letter_code
_entity_poly.pdbx_strand_id
1 'polypeptide(L)'
;NKTLNLDGDFVISTFETNIRVLGGLLGGHAMALELADMGKMDYDNCILRFAKIMGDKLLPAFNTTTGIPMSRINLKTGTVKKTQPETCTACAGTLILEFAALSRFTGDSTYEEKARIALDSIWKKRHHGSGLVGTVINVNNGDWVRRESGIGAGIDSYYEYLLKAYILLGDEAYLERFNIHYDAIKRFIQQGPMMIDVHMHRPTEQSRSFIDSLSAFWPGVQVLKGDIQSAVEIHELLYQVFKKYGFIPEAFTHKFDVHWGQNPLRPEFAESTYILYKATHDPYYLQVFLPYFAYIINPKVGLEIINTLETYARKRCGYAGIKDVRKKNHEDRMDSFFLAEMFKYLYLLFAEDSELLIDPNKFVFTTEAHLLPLWLSSFKNHTKNVEPTFSKSNPDGSPEKSCPNPRADNKSGTLFDMATLEMWRANIKMATHLRIRAKAYIPGNQEHEKLLNRMGIHVEITHTGQTQLIHKAELAVSTAAANEGLVFMTEMIELNKEAEKNSSLDTMRFFAVLIDGEEGFDALAGPAQFGDDFYESPLIGEVEYGKLLSLIFANSFKAYPSHGCSPITNPKDVQGKIALLYRGECMFAKKVLNAEIAGAIGAIVIDNKKDSRLSAETNSLFSMAPDGESTVKIGSIFLGSREGFKLERLYEKYGSVSVLLSHTEVDLKNFYSLAKNPKQTHTNTSHNPDEL
;
A
#
# COMPACT_ATOMS: atom_id res chain seq x y z
N ASN A 1 45.27 4.65 -9.33
CA ASN A 1 44.86 5.45 -8.16
C ASN A 1 44.37 6.82 -8.61
N LYS A 2 43.07 6.97 -8.88
CA LYS A 2 42.44 8.29 -9.00
C LYS A 2 41.93 8.65 -7.61
N THR A 3 42.58 9.57 -6.93
CA THR A 3 42.08 10.16 -5.67
C THR A 3 41.01 11.22 -6.00
N LEU A 4 40.08 11.42 -5.08
CA LEU A 4 39.06 12.47 -5.19
C LEU A 4 39.75 13.84 -5.18
N ASN A 5 39.67 14.60 -6.28
CA ASN A 5 40.20 15.96 -6.37
C ASN A 5 39.05 16.97 -6.26
N LEU A 6 38.95 17.64 -5.12
CA LEU A 6 37.93 18.65 -4.83
C LEU A 6 38.35 20.07 -5.26
N ASP A 7 39.52 20.25 -5.86
CA ASP A 7 40.05 21.54 -6.33
C ASP A 7 40.00 21.69 -7.86
N GLY A 8 39.25 20.81 -8.53
CA GLY A 8 39.05 20.88 -9.97
C GLY A 8 38.30 22.15 -10.40
N ASP A 9 38.70 22.70 -11.55
CA ASP A 9 38.07 23.86 -12.16
C ASP A 9 36.90 23.43 -13.06
N PHE A 10 35.79 23.05 -12.43
CA PHE A 10 34.56 22.70 -13.15
C PHE A 10 33.32 23.21 -12.42
N VAL A 11 32.26 23.43 -13.20
CA VAL A 11 30.96 23.90 -12.72
C VAL A 11 30.14 22.70 -12.25
N ILE A 12 29.58 22.80 -11.05
CA ILE A 12 28.75 21.78 -10.42
C ILE A 12 27.36 22.33 -10.13
N SER A 13 26.38 21.42 -10.00
CA SER A 13 25.06 21.74 -9.45
C SER A 13 25.15 21.79 -7.93
N THR A 14 24.69 22.87 -7.32
CA THR A 14 24.69 23.03 -5.85
C THR A 14 23.80 21.96 -5.20
N PHE A 15 22.60 21.77 -5.74
CA PHE A 15 21.61 20.80 -5.27
C PHE A 15 22.12 19.35 -5.39
N GLU A 16 22.54 18.94 -6.58
CA GLU A 16 22.98 17.55 -6.82
C GLU A 16 24.25 17.21 -6.01
N THR A 17 25.16 18.18 -5.86
CA THR A 17 26.36 17.96 -5.05
C THR A 17 26.01 17.88 -3.57
N ASN A 18 25.03 18.67 -3.10
CA ASN A 18 24.55 18.60 -1.73
C ASN A 18 23.94 17.24 -1.42
N ILE A 19 22.89 16.82 -2.14
CA ILE A 19 22.13 15.63 -1.77
C ILE A 19 22.95 14.34 -1.95
N ARG A 20 23.81 14.27 -2.98
CA ARG A 20 24.59 13.06 -3.30
C ARG A 20 25.94 13.02 -2.62
N VAL A 21 26.74 14.08 -2.79
CA VAL A 21 28.15 14.07 -2.34
C VAL A 21 28.22 14.44 -0.87
N LEU A 22 27.69 15.60 -0.49
CA LEU A 22 27.69 16.01 0.92
C LEU A 22 26.80 15.08 1.76
N GLY A 23 25.58 14.79 1.30
CA GLY A 23 24.67 13.84 1.93
C GLY A 23 25.28 12.44 2.07
N GLY A 24 25.93 11.94 1.03
CA GLY A 24 26.62 10.65 1.07
C GLY A 24 27.81 10.61 2.03
N LEU A 25 28.61 11.69 2.10
CA LEU A 25 29.71 11.80 3.06
C LEU A 25 29.19 11.88 4.50
N LEU A 26 28.14 12.67 4.76
CA LEU A 26 27.54 12.81 6.08
C LEU A 26 26.84 11.52 6.54
N GLY A 27 26.09 10.87 5.66
CA GLY A 27 25.48 9.57 5.95
C GLY A 27 26.54 8.49 6.18
N GLY A 28 27.60 8.47 5.38
CA GLY A 28 28.75 7.58 5.59
C GLY A 28 29.47 7.84 6.91
N HIS A 29 29.66 9.10 7.28
CA HIS A 29 30.21 9.50 8.58
C HIS A 29 29.33 9.03 9.74
N ALA A 30 28.01 9.24 9.65
CA ALA A 30 27.06 8.80 10.66
C ALA A 30 27.11 7.28 10.87
N MET A 31 27.09 6.49 9.79
CA MET A 31 27.19 5.04 9.88
C MET A 31 28.54 4.59 10.46
N ALA A 32 29.65 5.27 10.11
CA ALA A 32 30.96 4.96 10.64
C ALA A 32 31.06 5.25 12.16
N LEU A 33 30.40 6.32 12.64
CA LEU A 33 30.28 6.60 14.07
C LEU A 33 29.53 5.49 14.80
N GLU A 34 28.37 5.06 14.30
CA GLU A 34 27.58 3.98 14.91
C GLU A 34 28.39 2.67 14.99
N LEU A 35 29.12 2.33 13.91
CA LEU A 35 29.98 1.15 13.90
C LEU A 35 31.16 1.27 14.87
N ALA A 36 31.73 2.47 15.03
CA ALA A 36 32.80 2.73 15.98
C ALA A 36 32.31 2.62 17.43
N ASP A 37 31.12 3.16 17.73
CA ASP A 37 30.49 3.05 19.05
C ASP A 37 30.15 1.59 19.41
N MET A 38 29.86 0.76 18.41
CA MET A 38 29.72 -0.70 18.57
C MET A 38 31.05 -1.46 18.68
N GLY A 39 32.20 -0.77 18.60
CA GLY A 39 33.52 -1.39 18.58
C GLY A 39 33.81 -2.22 17.33
N LYS A 40 33.06 -2.00 16.24
CA LYS A 40 33.17 -2.73 14.95
C LYS A 40 34.08 -2.04 13.94
N MET A 41 34.49 -0.80 14.19
CA MET A 41 35.36 -0.03 13.31
C MET A 41 36.24 0.93 14.12
N ASP A 42 37.52 1.02 13.76
CA ASP A 42 38.36 2.15 14.19
C ASP A 42 38.18 3.30 13.20
N TYR A 43 37.72 4.45 13.68
CA TYR A 43 37.30 5.56 12.84
C TYR A 43 37.78 6.91 13.39
N ASP A 44 38.53 7.63 12.57
CA ASP A 44 39.22 8.87 12.92
C ASP A 44 38.57 10.14 12.34
N ASN A 45 37.26 10.09 12.04
CA ASN A 45 36.50 11.20 11.42
C ASN A 45 37.00 11.62 10.03
N CYS A 46 37.76 10.78 9.31
CA CYS A 46 38.29 11.15 8.00
C CYS A 46 37.20 11.53 6.97
N ILE A 47 36.02 10.90 6.99
CA ILE A 47 34.92 11.22 6.05
C ILE A 47 34.34 12.61 6.36
N LEU A 48 34.22 12.97 7.64
CA LEU A 48 33.77 14.30 8.05
C LEU A 48 34.69 15.41 7.54
N ARG A 49 36.02 15.17 7.50
CA ARG A 49 36.97 16.14 6.92
C ARG A 49 36.64 16.45 5.46
N PHE A 50 36.33 15.44 4.65
CA PHE A 50 35.91 15.64 3.27
C PHE A 50 34.53 16.31 3.18
N ALA A 51 33.59 15.96 4.05
CA ALA A 51 32.28 16.61 4.11
C ALA A 51 32.41 18.12 4.38
N LYS A 52 33.27 18.50 5.33
CA LYS A 52 33.55 19.91 5.64
C LYS A 52 34.14 20.65 4.45
N ILE A 53 35.15 20.08 3.77
CA ILE A 53 35.74 20.69 2.56
C ILE A 53 34.67 20.91 1.49
N MET A 54 33.77 19.94 1.30
CA MET A 54 32.68 20.08 0.34
C MET A 54 31.67 21.16 0.76
N GLY A 55 31.28 21.20 2.05
CA GLY A 55 30.41 22.24 2.59
C GLY A 55 31.00 23.65 2.40
N ASP A 56 32.29 23.83 2.71
CA ASP A 56 33.00 25.09 2.52
C ASP A 56 32.98 25.54 1.05
N LYS A 57 33.10 24.60 0.12
CA LYS A 57 33.03 24.87 -1.32
C LYS A 57 31.62 25.20 -1.82
N LEU A 58 30.58 24.76 -1.12
CA LEU A 58 29.18 25.05 -1.47
C LEU A 58 28.68 26.39 -0.89
N LEU A 59 29.27 26.89 0.19
CA LEU A 59 28.89 28.16 0.83
C LEU A 59 28.79 29.37 -0.13
N PRO A 60 29.69 29.56 -1.12
CA PRO A 60 29.58 30.66 -2.07
C PRO A 60 28.26 30.70 -2.85
N ALA A 61 27.54 29.57 -2.99
CA ALA A 61 26.24 29.53 -3.64
C ALA A 61 25.22 30.47 -2.97
N PHE A 62 25.32 30.65 -1.65
CA PHE A 62 24.41 31.48 -0.84
C PHE A 62 24.74 32.97 -0.88
N ASN A 63 25.79 33.40 -1.59
CA ASN A 63 26.17 34.80 -1.75
C ASN A 63 25.29 35.50 -2.79
N THR A 64 23.98 35.52 -2.54
CA THR A 64 22.96 36.19 -3.33
C THR A 64 22.24 37.22 -2.46
N THR A 65 21.59 38.22 -3.08
CA THR A 65 20.90 39.29 -2.34
C THR A 65 19.81 38.77 -1.41
N THR A 66 19.15 37.66 -1.77
CA THR A 66 18.08 37.05 -0.95
C THR A 66 18.58 35.97 -0.01
N GLY A 67 19.82 35.51 -0.14
CA GLY A 67 20.32 34.30 0.52
C GLY A 67 19.82 32.98 -0.09
N ILE A 68 18.96 33.02 -1.11
CA ILE A 68 18.57 31.84 -1.90
C ILE A 68 19.79 31.40 -2.73
N PRO A 69 20.23 30.14 -2.66
CA PRO A 69 21.47 29.71 -3.29
C PRO A 69 21.36 29.66 -4.81
N MET A 70 22.46 29.98 -5.47
CA MET A 70 22.62 29.76 -6.92
C MET A 70 22.53 28.27 -7.24
N SER A 71 21.86 27.94 -8.35
CA SER A 71 21.72 26.56 -8.84
C SER A 71 23.05 25.91 -9.23
N ARG A 72 24.04 26.71 -9.62
CA ARG A 72 25.37 26.25 -10.04
C ARG A 72 26.49 27.11 -9.49
N ILE A 73 27.57 26.47 -9.11
CA ILE A 73 28.82 27.11 -8.69
C ILE A 73 30.03 26.46 -9.38
N ASN A 74 31.15 27.16 -9.44
CA ASN A 74 32.42 26.56 -9.84
C ASN A 74 33.16 26.10 -8.58
N LEU A 75 33.61 24.85 -8.55
CA LEU A 75 34.19 24.23 -7.35
C LEU A 75 35.52 24.88 -6.90
N LYS A 76 36.25 25.51 -7.84
CA LYS A 76 37.52 26.20 -7.58
C LYS A 76 37.34 27.68 -7.28
N THR A 77 36.49 28.37 -8.04
CA THR A 77 36.34 29.84 -7.95
C THR A 77 35.14 30.28 -7.10
N GLY A 78 34.25 29.36 -6.71
CA GLY A 78 33.02 29.63 -5.96
C GLY A 78 31.95 30.38 -6.74
N THR A 79 32.23 30.84 -7.97
CA THR A 79 31.34 31.70 -8.76
C THR A 79 31.39 31.34 -10.24
N VAL A 80 30.26 31.50 -10.93
CA VAL A 80 30.16 31.26 -12.38
C VAL A 80 29.87 32.57 -13.10
N LYS A 81 30.75 32.97 -14.02
CA LYS A 81 30.70 34.28 -14.69
C LYS A 81 29.46 34.53 -15.58
N LYS A 82 28.75 33.47 -16.00
CA LYS A 82 27.60 33.54 -16.93
C LYS A 82 26.48 32.58 -16.53
N THR A 83 25.96 32.71 -15.31
CA THR A 83 24.81 31.90 -14.85
C THR A 83 23.56 32.76 -14.76
N GLN A 84 22.44 32.22 -15.22
CA GLN A 84 21.13 32.84 -14.98
C GLN A 84 20.88 32.87 -13.47
N PRO A 85 20.40 33.98 -12.90
CA PRO A 85 20.16 34.11 -11.47
C PRO A 85 18.88 33.37 -11.05
N GLU A 86 18.69 32.14 -11.51
CA GLU A 86 17.48 31.34 -11.35
C GLU A 86 17.85 29.99 -10.71
N THR A 87 16.95 29.52 -9.86
CA THR A 87 17.06 28.20 -9.22
C THR A 87 15.66 27.61 -9.05
N CYS A 88 15.58 26.28 -9.04
CA CYS A 88 14.32 25.62 -8.76
C CYS A 88 14.01 25.64 -7.25
N THR A 89 12.74 25.50 -6.88
CA THR A 89 12.32 25.55 -5.47
C THR A 89 12.92 24.41 -4.66
N ALA A 90 12.89 23.19 -5.19
CA ALA A 90 13.60 22.04 -4.62
C ALA A 90 15.11 22.32 -4.51
N CYS A 91 15.72 22.82 -5.58
CA CYS A 91 17.15 23.10 -5.64
C CYS A 91 17.64 24.04 -4.52
N ALA A 92 16.81 24.99 -4.11
CA ALA A 92 17.12 25.96 -3.07
C ALA A 92 16.60 25.57 -1.68
N GLY A 93 15.53 24.77 -1.61
CA GLY A 93 14.90 24.33 -0.37
C GLY A 93 15.52 23.07 0.24
N THR A 94 16.19 22.26 -0.57
CA THR A 94 16.63 20.90 -0.20
C THR A 94 18.12 20.87 0.17
N LEU A 95 18.49 21.70 1.16
CA LEU A 95 19.87 21.82 1.66
C LEU A 95 19.96 21.74 3.19
N ILE A 96 18.84 21.97 3.89
CA ILE A 96 18.83 22.16 5.34
C ILE A 96 19.25 20.91 6.11
N LEU A 97 18.91 19.70 5.66
CA LEU A 97 19.26 18.47 6.38
C LEU A 97 20.77 18.25 6.41
N GLU A 98 21.43 18.32 5.25
CA GLU A 98 22.88 18.13 5.13
C GLU A 98 23.65 19.27 5.80
N PHE A 99 23.23 20.52 5.60
CA PHE A 99 23.91 21.67 6.18
C PHE A 99 23.74 21.73 7.71
N ALA A 100 22.56 21.36 8.24
CA ALA A 100 22.37 21.25 9.68
C ALA A 100 23.19 20.09 10.27
N ALA A 101 23.18 18.92 9.62
CA ALA A 101 24.00 17.79 10.06
C ALA A 101 25.50 18.14 10.04
N LEU A 102 26.00 18.78 8.98
CA LEU A 102 27.38 19.26 8.92
C LEU A 102 27.70 20.23 10.06
N SER A 103 26.77 21.15 10.37
CA SER A 103 26.94 22.10 11.48
C SER A 103 27.04 21.39 12.83
N ARG A 104 26.19 20.38 13.06
CA ARG A 104 26.21 19.59 14.29
C ARG A 104 27.48 18.75 14.43
N PHE A 105 27.93 18.09 13.36
CA PHE A 105 29.13 17.25 13.40
C PHE A 105 30.43 18.06 13.53
N THR A 106 30.48 19.26 12.95
CA THR A 106 31.70 20.11 12.97
C THR A 106 31.73 21.13 14.09
N GLY A 107 30.56 21.49 14.64
CA GLY A 107 30.39 22.60 15.58
C GLY A 107 30.32 23.99 14.93
N ASP A 108 30.38 24.09 13.60
CA ASP A 108 30.29 25.36 12.86
C ASP A 108 28.85 25.62 12.41
N SER A 109 28.18 26.62 13.02
CA SER A 109 26.77 26.94 12.74
C SER A 109 26.53 27.58 11.37
N THR A 110 27.59 28.02 10.67
CA THR A 110 27.49 28.78 9.42
C THR A 110 26.66 28.05 8.38
N TYR A 111 26.81 26.73 8.26
CA TYR A 111 26.11 25.96 7.22
C TYR A 111 24.59 25.99 7.47
N GLU A 112 24.13 25.61 8.66
CA GLU A 112 22.70 25.60 8.99
C GLU A 112 22.07 26.98 8.87
N GLU A 113 22.76 28.02 9.36
CA GLU A 113 22.27 29.39 9.29
C GLU A 113 22.02 29.81 7.82
N LYS A 114 22.93 29.48 6.91
CA LYS A 114 22.77 29.79 5.48
C LYS A 114 21.60 29.03 4.86
N ALA A 115 21.47 27.74 5.14
CA ALA A 115 20.36 26.93 4.63
C ALA A 115 19.00 27.38 5.20
N ARG A 116 18.95 27.79 6.47
CA ARG A 116 17.75 28.33 7.11
C ARG A 116 17.31 29.65 6.49
N ILE A 117 18.25 30.57 6.24
CA ILE A 117 17.97 31.84 5.56
C ILE A 117 17.36 31.58 4.17
N ALA A 118 17.88 30.59 3.42
CA ALA A 118 17.32 30.24 2.11
C ALA A 118 15.85 29.79 2.21
N LEU A 119 15.53 28.90 3.16
CA LEU A 119 14.14 28.46 3.41
C LEU A 119 13.23 29.62 3.86
N ASP A 120 13.73 30.51 4.72
CA ASP A 120 12.99 31.70 5.16
C ASP A 120 12.68 32.63 3.99
N SER A 121 13.62 32.80 3.08
CA SER A 121 13.46 33.62 1.88
C SER A 121 12.43 33.02 0.92
N ILE A 122 12.45 31.70 0.69
CA ILE A 122 11.43 31.02 -0.13
C ILE A 122 10.05 31.15 0.53
N TRP A 123 9.96 30.90 1.84
CA TRP A 123 8.72 30.98 2.62
C TRP A 123 8.03 32.35 2.50
N LYS A 124 8.81 33.42 2.57
CA LYS A 124 8.32 34.81 2.42
C LYS A 124 7.79 35.12 1.03
N LYS A 125 8.17 34.34 0.02
CA LYS A 125 7.77 34.57 -1.38
C LYS A 125 6.55 33.75 -1.80
N ARG A 126 6.04 32.84 -0.98
CA ARG A 126 4.79 32.10 -1.27
C ARG A 126 3.62 33.04 -1.53
N HIS A 127 2.63 32.58 -2.29
CA HIS A 127 1.40 33.34 -2.46
C HIS A 127 0.54 33.24 -1.20
N HIS A 128 0.32 34.35 -0.50
CA HIS A 128 -0.37 34.36 0.80
C HIS A 128 -1.79 33.78 0.76
N GLY A 129 -2.53 33.98 -0.34
CA GLY A 129 -3.91 33.52 -0.44
C GLY A 129 -4.08 32.02 -0.72
N SER A 130 -3.10 31.40 -1.38
CA SER A 130 -3.15 29.97 -1.72
C SER A 130 -2.20 29.11 -0.90
N GLY A 131 -1.20 29.71 -0.25
CA GLY A 131 -0.10 29.00 0.41
C GLY A 131 0.99 28.50 -0.55
N LEU A 132 0.71 28.42 -1.85
CA LEU A 132 1.56 27.79 -2.86
C LEU A 132 2.83 28.60 -3.20
N VAL A 133 3.85 27.89 -3.65
CA VAL A 133 5.10 28.43 -4.21
C VAL A 133 5.25 28.03 -5.68
N GLY A 134 6.00 28.81 -6.46
CA GLY A 134 6.31 28.48 -7.85
C GLY A 134 7.40 27.41 -7.95
N THR A 135 7.76 27.01 -9.17
CA THR A 135 8.81 26.01 -9.43
C THR A 135 10.19 26.62 -9.66
N VAL A 136 10.29 27.87 -10.14
CA VAL A 136 11.57 28.55 -10.39
C VAL A 136 11.53 29.97 -9.85
N ILE A 137 12.53 30.32 -9.05
CA ILE A 137 12.70 31.60 -8.38
C ILE A 137 14.00 32.28 -8.79
N ASN A 138 13.96 33.60 -8.93
CA ASN A 138 15.16 34.40 -9.16
C ASN A 138 15.86 34.68 -7.81
N VAL A 139 17.15 34.35 -7.71
CA VAL A 139 17.92 34.40 -6.45
C VAL A 139 18.29 35.81 -5.99
N ASN A 140 18.19 36.82 -6.87
CA ASN A 140 18.60 38.19 -6.56
C ASN A 140 17.43 39.07 -6.11
N ASN A 141 16.24 38.90 -6.69
CA ASN A 141 15.05 39.68 -6.31
C ASN A 141 13.97 38.83 -5.60
N GLY A 142 14.06 37.51 -5.70
CA GLY A 142 13.10 36.56 -5.14
C GLY A 142 11.77 36.52 -5.88
N ASP A 143 11.74 36.91 -7.16
CA ASP A 143 10.53 36.83 -7.98
C ASP A 143 10.39 35.44 -8.61
N TRP A 144 9.15 34.95 -8.67
CA TRP A 144 8.84 33.68 -9.33
C TRP A 144 8.89 33.84 -10.85
N VAL A 145 9.87 33.18 -11.46
CA VAL A 145 10.05 33.10 -12.92
C VAL A 145 9.06 32.10 -13.51
N ARG A 146 8.92 30.94 -12.86
CA ARG A 146 7.93 29.91 -13.19
C ARG A 146 6.96 29.75 -12.03
N ARG A 147 5.68 29.98 -12.31
CA ARG A 147 4.59 30.14 -11.33
C ARG A 147 3.66 28.93 -11.27
N GLU A 148 3.96 27.91 -12.05
CA GLU A 148 3.40 26.57 -11.91
C GLU A 148 3.78 26.03 -10.54
N SER A 149 2.84 25.34 -9.91
CA SER A 149 2.95 24.75 -8.58
C SER A 149 2.33 23.35 -8.63
N GLY A 150 2.96 22.42 -7.94
CA GLY A 150 2.63 21.01 -7.92
C GLY A 150 3.45 20.35 -6.84
N ILE A 151 3.52 19.02 -6.87
CA ILE A 151 4.42 18.24 -5.99
C ILE A 151 5.54 17.55 -6.78
N GLY A 152 5.58 17.72 -8.10
CA GLY A 152 6.52 17.02 -8.96
C GLY A 152 7.85 17.74 -9.15
N ALA A 153 8.42 17.56 -10.35
CA ALA A 153 9.78 17.96 -10.65
C ALA A 153 10.10 19.44 -10.32
N GLY A 154 11.11 19.64 -9.48
CA GLY A 154 11.68 20.96 -9.17
C GLY A 154 11.02 21.70 -8.00
N ILE A 155 10.07 21.05 -7.32
CA ILE A 155 9.41 21.54 -6.11
C ILE A 155 9.23 20.45 -5.05
N ASP A 156 9.09 19.18 -5.47
CA ASP A 156 9.09 17.94 -4.68
C ASP A 156 9.76 18.03 -3.28
N SER A 157 11.09 17.94 -3.25
CA SER A 157 11.90 17.76 -2.05
C SER A 157 11.95 19.01 -1.14
N TYR A 158 11.47 20.17 -1.62
CA TYR A 158 11.27 21.32 -0.73
C TYR A 158 10.20 21.01 0.33
N TYR A 159 9.08 20.39 -0.07
CA TYR A 159 8.05 19.99 0.89
C TYR A 159 8.52 18.84 1.79
N GLU A 160 9.22 17.87 1.19
CA GLU A 160 9.86 16.77 1.94
C GLU A 160 10.76 17.29 3.05
N TYR A 161 11.63 18.27 2.74
CA TYR A 161 12.62 18.80 3.68
C TYR A 161 11.99 19.69 4.75
N LEU A 162 10.85 20.33 4.52
CA LEU A 162 10.14 21.03 5.60
C LEU A 162 9.70 20.03 6.67
N LEU A 163 9.08 18.91 6.31
CA LEU A 163 8.68 17.90 7.29
C LEU A 163 9.89 17.21 7.93
N LYS A 164 10.85 16.77 7.10
CA LYS A 164 12.03 16.06 7.60
C LYS A 164 12.96 16.96 8.43
N ALA A 165 13.01 18.27 8.17
CA ALA A 165 13.77 19.20 9.02
C ALA A 165 13.12 19.37 10.40
N TYR A 166 11.78 19.37 10.49
CA TYR A 166 11.12 19.31 11.79
C TYR A 166 11.50 18.02 12.54
N ILE A 167 11.46 16.87 11.87
CA ILE A 167 11.83 15.58 12.47
C ILE A 167 13.29 15.58 12.97
N LEU A 168 14.22 16.15 12.19
CA LEU A 168 15.64 16.15 12.52
C LEU A 168 16.03 17.23 13.55
N LEU A 169 15.45 18.42 13.46
CA LEU A 169 15.89 19.60 14.22
C LEU A 169 14.95 19.99 15.36
N GLY A 170 13.71 19.49 15.37
CA GLY A 170 12.71 19.78 16.39
C GLY A 170 12.15 21.21 16.37
N ASP A 171 12.41 21.99 15.30
CA ASP A 171 11.92 23.37 15.18
C ASP A 171 10.51 23.40 14.56
N GLU A 172 9.51 23.79 15.36
CA GLU A 172 8.10 23.86 14.99
C GLU A 172 7.83 24.77 13.79
N ALA A 173 8.70 25.75 13.50
CA ALA A 173 8.55 26.62 12.34
C ALA A 173 8.57 25.82 11.02
N TYR A 174 9.33 24.72 10.94
CA TYR A 174 9.34 23.86 9.75
C TYR A 174 8.02 23.09 9.60
N LEU A 175 7.48 22.59 10.71
CA LEU A 175 6.20 21.87 10.73
C LEU A 175 5.02 22.79 10.38
N GLU A 176 4.99 24.01 10.93
CA GLU A 176 3.96 25.00 10.61
C GLU A 176 3.94 25.32 9.11
N ARG A 177 5.13 25.57 8.54
CA ARG A 177 5.28 25.81 7.09
C ARG A 177 4.84 24.61 6.27
N PHE A 178 5.25 23.41 6.66
CA PHE A 178 4.83 22.18 6.01
C PHE A 178 3.31 22.04 6.01
N ASN A 179 2.65 22.22 7.16
CA ASN A 179 1.20 22.07 7.29
C ASN A 179 0.45 23.08 6.39
N ILE A 180 0.91 24.33 6.32
CA ILE A 180 0.33 25.34 5.43
C ILE A 180 0.43 24.93 3.96
N HIS A 181 1.58 24.39 3.55
CA HIS A 181 1.76 23.86 2.19
C HIS A 181 0.94 22.59 1.96
N TYR A 182 0.86 21.71 2.95
CA TYR A 182 0.10 20.46 2.90
C TYR A 182 -1.39 20.75 2.69
N ASP A 183 -1.96 21.66 3.46
CA ASP A 183 -3.36 22.08 3.33
C ASP A 183 -3.61 22.71 1.96
N ALA A 184 -2.67 23.52 1.45
CA ALA A 184 -2.74 24.08 0.10
C ALA A 184 -2.70 22.99 -0.98
N ILE A 185 -1.82 22.00 -0.84
CA ILE A 185 -1.71 20.86 -1.76
C ILE A 185 -2.99 20.03 -1.73
N LYS A 186 -3.51 19.68 -0.55
CA LYS A 186 -4.78 18.96 -0.39
C LYS A 186 -5.95 19.71 -1.00
N ARG A 187 -5.95 21.04 -0.95
CA ARG A 187 -7.04 21.87 -1.46
C ARG A 187 -6.99 22.11 -2.96
N PHE A 188 -5.81 22.31 -3.53
CA PHE A 188 -5.66 22.82 -4.90
C PHE A 188 -4.99 21.85 -5.87
N ILE A 189 -4.13 20.97 -5.38
CA ILE A 189 -3.30 20.07 -6.20
C ILE A 189 -3.84 18.64 -6.14
N GLN A 190 -4.34 18.18 -4.99
CA GLN A 190 -4.89 16.83 -4.83
C GLN A 190 -6.40 16.80 -5.08
N GLN A 191 -6.84 16.02 -6.06
CA GLN A 191 -8.25 15.75 -6.37
C GLN A 191 -8.52 14.25 -6.25
N GLY A 192 -8.93 13.80 -5.06
CA GLY A 192 -8.97 12.37 -4.72
C GLY A 192 -7.54 11.78 -4.74
N PRO A 193 -7.30 10.66 -5.44
CA PRO A 193 -5.95 10.11 -5.63
C PRO A 193 -5.17 10.81 -6.75
N MET A 194 -5.81 11.65 -7.57
CA MET A 194 -5.16 12.32 -8.69
C MET A 194 -4.44 13.59 -8.23
N MET A 195 -3.28 13.84 -8.82
CA MET A 195 -2.47 15.03 -8.57
C MET A 195 -2.44 15.91 -9.83
N ILE A 196 -2.68 17.21 -9.68
CA ILE A 196 -2.66 18.17 -10.77
C ILE A 196 -1.73 19.34 -10.47
N ASP A 197 -0.96 19.77 -11.47
CA ASP A 197 -0.20 21.01 -11.36
C ASP A 197 -1.11 22.21 -11.66
N VAL A 198 -1.01 23.27 -10.88
CA VAL A 198 -1.83 24.49 -10.97
C VAL A 198 -0.97 25.74 -11.01
N HIS A 199 -1.55 26.90 -11.31
CA HIS A 199 -0.84 28.18 -11.16
C HIS A 199 -0.93 28.70 -9.72
N MET A 200 0.20 29.08 -9.10
CA MET A 200 0.23 29.47 -7.69
C MET A 200 -0.68 30.68 -7.35
N HIS A 201 -0.88 31.61 -8.30
CA HIS A 201 -1.72 32.81 -8.15
C HIS A 201 -3.18 32.58 -8.58
N ARG A 202 -3.43 31.51 -9.34
CA ARG A 202 -4.74 31.12 -9.86
C ARG A 202 -4.90 29.61 -9.71
N PRO A 203 -5.05 29.12 -8.47
CA PRO A 203 -4.98 27.68 -8.20
C PRO A 203 -6.17 26.89 -8.75
N THR A 204 -7.16 27.56 -9.34
CA THR A 204 -8.27 26.95 -10.09
C THR A 204 -7.89 26.63 -11.55
N GLU A 205 -6.80 27.19 -12.06
CA GLU A 205 -6.31 26.95 -13.42
C GLU A 205 -5.21 25.88 -13.40
N GLN A 206 -5.45 24.78 -14.11
CA GLN A 206 -4.48 23.72 -14.32
C GLN A 206 -3.33 24.24 -15.21
N SER A 207 -2.10 23.99 -14.78
CA SER A 207 -0.89 24.40 -15.51
C SER A 207 -0.28 23.29 -16.36
N ARG A 208 -0.46 22.02 -15.97
CA ARG A 208 -0.01 20.83 -16.75
C ARG A 208 -1.06 19.75 -16.77
N SER A 209 -1.10 19.00 -17.89
CA SER A 209 -2.06 17.91 -18.14
C SER A 209 -1.50 16.51 -17.87
N PHE A 210 -0.33 16.41 -17.22
CA PHE A 210 0.34 15.15 -16.88
C PHE A 210 0.82 15.15 -15.43
N ILE A 211 1.09 13.96 -14.91
CA ILE A 211 1.69 13.65 -13.62
C ILE A 211 3.10 13.12 -13.90
N ASP A 212 4.12 13.69 -13.27
CA ASP A 212 5.48 13.17 -13.37
C ASP A 212 5.75 12.05 -12.35
N SER A 213 6.68 11.16 -12.70
CA SER A 213 7.07 10.03 -11.83
C SER A 213 7.71 10.46 -10.51
N LEU A 214 8.30 11.65 -10.44
CA LEU A 214 8.90 12.17 -9.21
C LEU A 214 7.86 12.35 -8.11
N SER A 215 6.61 12.65 -8.46
CA SER A 215 5.48 12.71 -7.50
C SER A 215 5.27 11.43 -6.68
N ALA A 216 5.85 10.29 -7.08
CA ALA A 216 5.72 9.02 -6.36
C ALA A 216 6.36 9.00 -4.96
N PHE A 217 7.11 10.02 -4.56
CA PHE A 217 7.63 10.18 -3.19
C PHE A 217 6.54 10.64 -2.19
N TRP A 218 5.49 11.29 -2.70
CA TRP A 218 4.50 11.99 -1.88
C TRP A 218 3.73 11.08 -0.90
N PRO A 219 3.33 9.84 -1.28
CA PRO A 219 2.77 8.90 -0.31
C PRO A 219 3.68 8.66 0.90
N GLY A 220 4.99 8.54 0.70
CA GLY A 220 5.97 8.43 1.78
C GLY A 220 5.93 9.63 2.74
N VAL A 221 5.86 10.85 2.20
CA VAL A 221 5.72 12.08 2.99
C VAL A 221 4.39 12.12 3.76
N GLN A 222 3.30 11.68 3.13
CA GLN A 222 1.98 11.60 3.77
C GLN A 222 1.96 10.61 4.94
N VAL A 223 2.62 9.46 4.80
CA VAL A 223 2.79 8.51 5.91
C VAL A 223 3.58 9.14 7.06
N LEU A 224 4.68 9.84 6.77
CA LEU A 224 5.46 10.54 7.81
C LEU A 224 4.64 11.62 8.53
N LYS A 225 3.70 12.26 7.83
CA LYS A 225 2.75 13.23 8.42
C LYS A 225 1.63 12.56 9.23
N GLY A 226 1.40 11.27 9.04
CA GLY A 226 0.32 10.48 9.64
C GLY A 226 -0.97 10.39 8.79
N ASP A 227 -0.97 10.84 7.53
CA ASP A 227 -2.10 10.73 6.59
C ASP A 227 -1.97 9.44 5.75
N ILE A 228 -2.10 8.29 6.42
CA ILE A 228 -1.91 6.97 5.80
C ILE A 228 -2.96 6.70 4.72
N GLN A 229 -4.22 7.09 4.94
CA GLN A 229 -5.31 6.84 4.00
C GLN A 229 -5.03 7.50 2.64
N SER A 230 -4.67 8.79 2.64
CA SER A 230 -4.34 9.49 1.39
C SER A 230 -3.12 8.87 0.69
N ALA A 231 -2.14 8.42 1.48
CA ALA A 231 -0.95 7.76 0.95
C ALA A 231 -1.28 6.45 0.24
N VAL A 232 -2.15 5.62 0.83
CA VAL A 232 -2.62 4.35 0.23
C VAL A 232 -3.33 4.61 -1.09
N GLU A 233 -4.21 5.61 -1.15
CA GLU A 233 -4.97 5.95 -2.36
C GLU A 233 -4.09 6.40 -3.52
N ILE A 234 -3.11 7.27 -3.26
CA ILE A 234 -2.17 7.75 -4.29
C ILE A 234 -1.20 6.64 -4.70
N HIS A 235 -0.70 5.86 -3.74
CA HIS A 235 0.19 4.74 -4.03
C HIS A 235 -0.49 3.67 -4.88
N GLU A 236 -1.76 3.36 -4.61
CA GLU A 236 -2.55 2.42 -5.42
C GLU A 236 -2.71 2.91 -6.86
N LEU A 237 -2.99 4.21 -7.04
CA LEU A 237 -3.04 4.81 -8.39
C LEU A 237 -1.71 4.63 -9.14
N LEU A 238 -0.59 4.93 -8.48
CA LEU A 238 0.75 4.76 -9.06
C LEU A 238 1.03 3.29 -9.35
N TYR A 239 0.55 2.38 -8.51
CA TYR A 239 0.67 0.96 -8.71
C TYR A 239 -0.10 0.47 -9.93
N GLN A 240 -1.29 1.01 -10.22
CA GLN A 240 -2.02 0.70 -11.46
C GLN A 240 -1.22 1.10 -12.72
N VAL A 241 -0.53 2.25 -12.69
CA VAL A 241 0.38 2.67 -13.76
C VAL A 241 1.56 1.69 -13.87
N PHE A 242 2.15 1.31 -12.74
CA PHE A 242 3.21 0.33 -12.67
C PHE A 242 2.76 -1.03 -13.24
N LYS A 243 1.56 -1.52 -12.91
CA LYS A 243 1.01 -2.77 -13.45
C LYS A 243 0.83 -2.74 -14.96
N LYS A 244 0.36 -1.61 -15.50
CA LYS A 244 0.14 -1.43 -16.95
C LYS A 244 1.45 -1.46 -17.73
N TYR A 245 2.52 -0.86 -17.20
CA TYR A 245 3.75 -0.63 -17.96
C TYR A 245 4.99 -1.30 -17.38
N GLY A 246 4.91 -2.01 -16.26
CA GLY A 246 6.02 -2.54 -15.44
C GLY A 246 6.91 -1.48 -14.80
N PHE A 247 6.87 -0.23 -15.26
CA PHE A 247 7.62 0.89 -14.70
C PHE A 247 6.74 2.12 -14.77
N ILE A 248 6.85 3.02 -13.80
CA ILE A 248 6.16 4.31 -13.89
C ILE A 248 6.88 5.15 -14.97
N PRO A 249 6.23 5.56 -16.06
CA PRO A 249 6.83 6.43 -17.06
C PRO A 249 7.19 7.80 -16.43
N GLU A 250 8.21 8.46 -16.96
CA GLU A 250 8.69 9.77 -16.48
C GLU A 250 7.55 10.78 -16.34
N ALA A 251 6.56 10.72 -17.24
CA ALA A 251 5.27 11.37 -17.08
C ALA A 251 4.13 10.55 -17.69
N PHE A 252 2.95 10.61 -17.08
CA PHE A 252 1.71 10.00 -17.56
C PHE A 252 0.50 10.94 -17.42
N THR A 253 -0.52 10.73 -18.23
CA THR A 253 -1.76 11.52 -18.18
C THR A 253 -2.71 11.02 -17.08
N HIS A 254 -3.76 11.78 -16.79
CA HIS A 254 -4.84 11.38 -15.88
C HIS A 254 -5.57 10.10 -16.27
N LYS A 255 -5.41 9.63 -17.52
CA LYS A 255 -5.94 8.36 -18.03
C LYS A 255 -4.93 7.21 -17.95
N PHE A 256 -3.81 7.43 -17.25
CA PHE A 256 -2.69 6.49 -17.16
C PHE A 256 -2.05 6.16 -18.51
N ASP A 257 -2.05 7.12 -19.45
CA ASP A 257 -1.35 6.97 -20.71
C ASP A 257 0.03 7.61 -20.63
N VAL A 258 1.03 6.98 -21.22
CA VAL A 258 2.40 7.48 -21.26
C VAL A 258 2.46 8.84 -21.97
N HIS A 259 2.86 9.88 -21.24
CA HIS A 259 3.22 11.18 -21.80
C HIS A 259 4.69 11.18 -22.20
N TRP A 260 5.58 10.81 -21.27
CA TRP A 260 7.02 10.62 -21.50
C TRP A 260 7.44 9.24 -21.03
N GLY A 261 7.89 8.39 -21.96
CA GLY A 261 8.07 6.96 -21.71
C GLY A 261 9.36 6.55 -21.01
N GLN A 262 10.27 7.47 -20.72
CA GLN A 262 11.53 7.14 -20.07
C GLN A 262 11.27 6.67 -18.62
N ASN A 263 12.13 5.82 -18.08
CA ASN A 263 12.24 5.58 -16.64
C ASN A 263 13.72 5.33 -16.33
N PRO A 264 14.42 6.26 -15.67
CA PRO A 264 15.85 6.12 -15.37
C PRO A 264 16.13 5.25 -14.12
N LEU A 265 15.20 4.36 -13.76
CA LEU A 265 15.19 3.51 -12.55
C LEU A 265 14.98 4.29 -11.25
N ARG A 266 14.03 5.21 -11.31
CA ARG A 266 13.61 6.14 -10.27
C ARG A 266 13.13 5.44 -8.98
N PRO A 267 13.63 5.81 -7.78
CA PRO A 267 13.39 5.07 -6.54
C PRO A 267 12.10 5.45 -5.80
N GLU A 268 11.43 6.54 -6.16
CA GLU A 268 10.41 7.20 -5.34
C GLU A 268 9.20 6.28 -5.08
N PHE A 269 8.83 5.43 -6.05
CA PHE A 269 7.79 4.43 -5.86
C PHE A 269 8.21 3.31 -4.89
N ALA A 270 9.47 2.88 -4.93
CA ALA A 270 10.01 1.90 -3.99
C ALA A 270 10.16 2.49 -2.58
N GLU A 271 10.55 3.76 -2.47
CA GLU A 271 10.57 4.52 -1.21
C GLU A 271 9.20 4.53 -0.55
N SER A 272 8.18 5.01 -1.26
CA SER A 272 6.81 5.06 -0.74
C SER A 272 6.28 3.67 -0.36
N THR A 273 6.61 2.64 -1.14
CA THR A 273 6.27 1.24 -0.82
C THR A 273 6.90 0.79 0.50
N TYR A 274 8.19 1.09 0.70
CA TYR A 274 8.91 0.79 1.94
C TYR A 274 8.29 1.51 3.15
N ILE A 275 8.04 2.81 3.03
CA ILE A 275 7.51 3.62 4.14
C ILE A 275 6.08 3.16 4.51
N LEU A 276 5.23 2.89 3.51
CA LEU A 276 3.88 2.33 3.73
C LEU A 276 3.94 0.96 4.42
N TYR A 277 4.84 0.07 3.98
CA TYR A 277 5.03 -1.21 4.63
C TYR A 277 5.47 -1.06 6.09
N LYS A 278 6.44 -0.19 6.39
CA LYS A 278 6.89 0.02 7.78
C LYS A 278 5.80 0.62 8.66
N ALA A 279 4.91 1.44 8.12
CA ALA A 279 3.82 2.04 8.89
C ALA A 279 2.63 1.09 9.11
N THR A 280 2.32 0.23 8.15
CA THR A 280 1.09 -0.60 8.16
C THR A 280 1.35 -2.07 8.48
N HIS A 281 2.57 -2.55 8.23
CA HIS A 281 2.93 -3.97 8.15
C HIS A 281 2.00 -4.79 7.24
N ASP A 282 1.36 -4.14 6.26
CA ASP A 282 0.46 -4.81 5.34
C ASP A 282 1.28 -5.67 4.36
N PRO A 283 1.05 -7.01 4.32
CA PRO A 283 1.74 -7.89 3.39
C PRO A 283 1.50 -7.54 1.91
N TYR A 284 0.51 -6.71 1.57
CA TYR A 284 0.30 -6.17 0.22
C TYR A 284 1.55 -5.51 -0.38
N TYR A 285 2.28 -4.74 0.44
CA TYR A 285 3.50 -4.05 0.02
C TYR A 285 4.72 -4.98 -0.04
N LEU A 286 4.65 -6.16 0.59
CA LEU A 286 5.73 -7.16 0.70
C LEU A 286 5.46 -8.41 -0.18
N GLN A 287 6.46 -9.27 -0.33
CA GLN A 287 6.24 -10.71 -0.54
C GLN A 287 6.60 -11.49 0.73
N VAL A 288 5.64 -12.26 1.26
CA VAL A 288 5.94 -13.45 2.07
C VAL A 288 6.01 -14.66 1.14
N PHE A 289 7.11 -15.41 1.21
CA PHE A 289 7.33 -16.67 0.52
C PHE A 289 6.60 -17.79 1.27
N LEU A 290 5.33 -18.04 0.94
CA LEU A 290 4.67 -19.29 1.31
C LEU A 290 4.95 -20.31 0.19
N PRO A 291 5.63 -21.44 0.45
CA PRO A 291 6.08 -22.31 -0.63
C PRO A 291 4.99 -23.15 -1.31
N TYR A 292 3.72 -23.14 -0.87
CA TYR A 292 2.75 -24.09 -1.45
C TYR A 292 1.30 -23.63 -1.70
N PHE A 293 0.91 -22.39 -1.38
CA PHE A 293 -0.46 -21.90 -1.66
C PHE A 293 -0.56 -20.47 -2.19
N ALA A 294 0.57 -19.79 -2.42
CA ALA A 294 0.58 -18.38 -2.82
C ALA A 294 0.40 -18.12 -4.33
N TYR A 295 -0.33 -18.98 -5.04
CA TYR A 295 -0.69 -18.70 -6.44
C TYR A 295 -2.06 -17.98 -6.56
N ILE A 296 -2.84 -17.86 -5.47
CA ILE A 296 -4.26 -17.47 -5.58
C ILE A 296 -4.60 -16.08 -4.97
N ILE A 297 -3.67 -15.34 -4.37
CA ILE A 297 -3.96 -13.95 -3.89
C ILE A 297 -2.94 -12.96 -4.49
N ASN A 298 -3.41 -12.12 -5.42
CA ASN A 298 -2.75 -10.91 -5.96
C ASN A 298 -2.51 -9.86 -4.86
N PRO A 299 -1.75 -8.76 -5.10
CA PRO A 299 -0.41 -8.57 -5.63
C PRO A 299 0.65 -8.39 -4.51
N LYS A 300 1.95 -8.37 -4.87
CA LYS A 300 3.10 -8.22 -3.96
C LYS A 300 4.02 -7.10 -4.45
N VAL A 301 3.70 -5.84 -4.15
CA VAL A 301 4.28 -4.67 -4.86
C VAL A 301 5.81 -4.70 -4.91
N GLY A 302 6.48 -4.86 -3.76
CA GLY A 302 7.95 -4.89 -3.71
C GLY A 302 8.58 -6.01 -4.56
N LEU A 303 7.95 -7.19 -4.61
CA LEU A 303 8.42 -8.29 -5.46
C LEU A 303 8.25 -7.97 -6.93
N GLU A 304 7.12 -7.36 -7.31
CA GLU A 304 6.89 -6.97 -8.70
C GLU A 304 7.91 -5.93 -9.16
N ILE A 305 8.32 -5.00 -8.29
CA ILE A 305 9.42 -4.07 -8.55
C ILE A 305 10.72 -4.84 -8.83
N ILE A 306 11.12 -5.75 -7.93
CA ILE A 306 12.35 -6.56 -8.12
C ILE A 306 12.28 -7.38 -9.40
N ASN A 307 11.20 -8.13 -9.63
CA ASN A 307 11.04 -8.98 -10.81
C ASN A 307 11.10 -8.16 -12.09
N THR A 308 10.51 -6.96 -12.10
CA THR A 308 10.59 -6.06 -13.24
C THR A 308 12.01 -5.55 -13.46
N LEU A 309 12.73 -5.16 -12.41
CA LEU A 309 14.13 -4.74 -12.50
C LEU A 309 15.03 -5.87 -13.04
N GLU A 310 14.89 -7.08 -12.50
CA GLU A 310 15.66 -8.24 -12.94
C GLU A 310 15.34 -8.66 -14.38
N THR A 311 14.06 -8.63 -14.75
CA THR A 311 13.62 -9.07 -16.07
C THR A 311 13.98 -8.06 -17.15
N TYR A 312 13.73 -6.77 -16.88
CA TYR A 312 13.79 -5.74 -17.90
C TYR A 312 14.98 -4.81 -17.76
N ALA A 313 15.45 -4.44 -16.57
CA ALA A 313 16.53 -3.46 -16.42
C ALA A 313 17.94 -4.09 -16.30
N ARG A 314 18.04 -5.34 -15.83
CA ARG A 314 19.33 -6.03 -15.61
C ARG A 314 20.14 -6.19 -16.90
N LYS A 315 21.44 -5.90 -16.81
CA LYS A 315 22.45 -6.09 -17.86
C LYS A 315 23.70 -6.78 -17.29
N ARG A 316 24.65 -7.11 -18.17
CA ARG A 316 25.87 -7.85 -17.81
C ARG A 316 26.69 -7.20 -16.69
N CYS A 317 26.77 -5.87 -16.68
CA CYS A 317 27.61 -5.10 -15.75
C CYS A 317 26.83 -4.23 -14.76
N GLY A 318 25.50 -4.37 -14.67
CA GLY A 318 24.67 -3.53 -13.80
C GLY A 318 23.21 -3.51 -14.27
N TYR A 319 22.59 -2.34 -14.17
CA TYR A 319 21.22 -2.09 -14.63
C TYR A 319 21.24 -0.92 -15.60
N ALA A 320 20.26 -0.86 -16.50
CA ALA A 320 20.14 0.19 -17.49
C ALA A 320 18.76 0.82 -17.40
N GLY A 321 18.71 2.16 -17.46
CA GLY A 321 17.47 2.92 -17.58
C GLY A 321 16.64 2.44 -18.78
N ILE A 322 15.32 2.59 -18.67
CA ILE A 322 14.37 2.25 -19.72
C ILE A 322 14.08 3.50 -20.53
N LYS A 323 14.36 3.46 -21.83
CA LYS A 323 14.13 4.60 -22.74
C LYS A 323 12.64 4.80 -23.06
N ASP A 324 11.89 3.71 -23.17
CA ASP A 324 10.43 3.73 -23.36
C ASP A 324 9.79 2.51 -22.68
N VAL A 325 9.04 2.74 -21.61
CA VAL A 325 8.37 1.68 -20.81
C VAL A 325 7.41 0.83 -21.63
N ARG A 326 6.88 1.35 -22.75
CA ARG A 326 6.00 0.59 -23.66
C ARG A 326 6.76 -0.44 -24.47
N LYS A 327 8.00 -0.11 -24.86
CA LYS A 327 8.85 -0.93 -25.73
C LYS A 327 9.91 -1.71 -24.96
N LYS A 328 10.15 -1.36 -23.70
CA LYS A 328 11.16 -1.98 -22.82
C LYS A 328 12.58 -1.92 -23.39
N ASN A 329 12.86 -0.89 -24.20
CA ASN A 329 14.20 -0.63 -24.71
C ASN A 329 15.03 0.17 -23.71
N HIS A 330 16.35 0.05 -23.80
CA HIS A 330 17.28 0.59 -22.81
C HIS A 330 17.90 1.91 -23.25
N GLU A 331 18.24 2.72 -22.25
CA GLU A 331 19.22 3.80 -22.34
C GLU A 331 20.51 3.30 -21.68
N ASP A 332 21.68 3.54 -22.30
CA ASP A 332 22.98 3.11 -21.76
C ASP A 332 23.43 4.03 -20.61
N ARG A 333 22.66 4.00 -19.53
CA ARG A 333 22.80 4.89 -18.37
C ARG A 333 22.32 4.20 -17.10
N MET A 334 23.09 4.32 -16.04
CA MET A 334 22.72 3.95 -14.67
C MET A 334 23.10 5.10 -13.74
N ASP A 335 22.10 5.81 -13.22
CA ASP A 335 22.33 6.91 -12.31
C ASP A 335 22.72 6.43 -10.90
N SER A 336 23.42 7.28 -10.14
CA SER A 336 23.94 6.93 -8.82
C SER A 336 22.85 6.58 -7.79
N PHE A 337 21.69 7.23 -7.88
CA PHE A 337 20.54 6.99 -6.99
C PHE A 337 20.07 5.55 -7.04
N PHE A 338 20.30 4.82 -8.13
CA PHE A 338 19.92 3.41 -8.19
C PHE A 338 20.63 2.58 -7.10
N LEU A 339 21.89 2.93 -6.81
CA LEU A 339 22.65 2.31 -5.74
C LEU A 339 22.35 2.93 -4.37
N ALA A 340 22.20 4.26 -4.31
CA ALA A 340 22.00 4.97 -3.06
C ALA A 340 20.59 4.75 -2.49
N GLU A 341 19.58 4.61 -3.34
CA GLU A 341 18.16 4.68 -2.97
C GLU A 341 17.43 3.40 -3.32
N MET A 342 17.32 3.04 -4.62
CA MET A 342 16.50 1.91 -5.06
C MET A 342 16.89 0.61 -4.34
N PHE A 343 18.18 0.27 -4.36
CA PHE A 343 18.66 -0.91 -3.62
C PHE A 343 18.53 -0.78 -2.11
N LYS A 344 18.64 0.42 -1.56
CA LYS A 344 18.50 0.62 -0.11
C LYS A 344 17.06 0.39 0.33
N TYR A 345 16.09 1.02 -0.33
CA TYR A 345 14.67 0.84 0.00
C TYR A 345 14.20 -0.59 -0.24
N LEU A 346 14.64 -1.23 -1.34
CA LEU A 346 14.33 -2.64 -1.56
C LEU A 346 15.00 -3.54 -0.51
N TYR A 347 16.26 -3.31 -0.16
CA TYR A 347 16.92 -4.07 0.91
C TYR A 347 16.18 -3.92 2.24
N LEU A 348 15.86 -2.69 2.64
CA LEU A 348 15.15 -2.42 3.90
C LEU A 348 13.70 -2.92 3.90
N LEU A 349 13.06 -3.01 2.74
CA LEU A 349 11.71 -3.57 2.61
C LEU A 349 11.71 -5.08 2.92
N PHE A 350 12.75 -5.80 2.55
CA PHE A 350 12.82 -7.27 2.70
C PHE A 350 13.68 -7.75 3.87
N ALA A 351 14.56 -6.92 4.41
CA ALA A 351 15.38 -7.28 5.56
C ALA A 351 14.54 -7.40 6.82
N GLU A 352 14.81 -8.44 7.62
CA GLU A 352 14.23 -8.54 8.96
C GLU A 352 14.97 -7.60 9.92
N ASP A 353 14.26 -7.06 10.92
CA ASP A 353 14.86 -6.17 11.92
C ASP A 353 16.05 -6.86 12.66
N SER A 354 16.07 -8.19 12.74
CA SER A 354 17.16 -8.98 13.33
C SER A 354 18.45 -9.01 12.48
N GLU A 355 18.33 -8.77 11.17
CA GLU A 355 19.45 -8.77 10.22
C GLU A 355 20.11 -7.40 10.08
N LEU A 356 19.40 -6.35 10.51
CA LEU A 356 19.87 -4.98 10.43
C LEU A 356 20.85 -4.68 11.56
N LEU A 357 22.11 -4.42 11.21
CA LEU A 357 23.13 -3.97 12.16
C LEU A 357 22.80 -2.62 12.79
N ILE A 358 22.08 -1.77 12.06
CA ILE A 358 21.72 -0.42 12.44
C ILE A 358 20.21 -0.30 12.26
N ASP A 359 19.52 0.12 13.31
CA ASP A 359 18.07 0.35 13.31
C ASP A 359 17.73 1.63 12.54
N PRO A 360 17.08 1.55 11.36
CA PRO A 360 16.75 2.72 10.55
C PRO A 360 15.79 3.70 11.24
N ASN A 361 15.02 3.25 12.24
CA ASN A 361 14.06 4.11 12.95
C ASN A 361 14.75 5.19 13.81
N LYS A 362 16.06 5.06 14.05
CA LYS A 362 16.86 6.06 14.77
C LYS A 362 17.42 7.15 13.84
N PHE A 363 17.02 7.14 12.57
CA PHE A 363 17.53 8.03 11.54
C PHE A 363 16.39 8.67 10.75
N VAL A 364 16.69 9.81 10.14
CA VAL A 364 15.90 10.39 9.05
C VAL A 364 16.64 10.16 7.74
N PHE A 365 15.91 9.81 6.69
CA PHE A 365 16.46 9.68 5.33
C PHE A 365 16.49 11.04 4.66
N THR A 366 17.61 11.44 4.07
CA THR A 366 17.65 12.56 3.11
C THR A 366 16.89 12.20 1.83
N THR A 367 16.75 13.16 0.92
CA THR A 367 16.07 12.93 -0.38
C THR A 367 16.83 11.91 -1.27
N GLU A 368 18.14 11.71 -1.04
CA GLU A 368 18.94 10.65 -1.71
C GLU A 368 19.16 9.42 -0.78
N ALA A 369 18.20 9.19 0.10
CA ALA A 369 18.15 8.08 1.07
C ALA A 369 19.37 7.96 2.01
N HIS A 370 20.14 9.02 2.25
CA HIS A 370 21.26 8.98 3.21
C HIS A 370 20.73 9.10 4.65
N LEU A 371 21.30 8.33 5.57
CA LEU A 371 20.82 8.24 6.95
C LEU A 371 21.48 9.32 7.81
N LEU A 372 20.67 10.21 8.38
CA LEU A 372 21.11 11.20 9.36
C LEU A 372 20.51 10.87 10.73
N PRO A 373 21.32 10.78 11.80
CA PRO A 373 20.85 10.32 13.10
C PRO A 373 19.91 11.33 13.76
N LEU A 374 18.82 10.84 14.35
CA LEU A 374 17.84 11.68 15.05
C LEU A 374 18.41 12.35 16.30
N TRP A 375 19.51 11.84 16.87
CA TRP A 375 20.18 12.48 18.00
C TRP A 375 20.79 13.85 17.65
N LEU A 376 20.93 14.18 16.36
CA LEU A 376 21.32 15.53 15.91
C LEU A 376 20.30 16.62 16.30
N SER A 377 19.06 16.23 16.64
CA SER A 377 18.03 17.11 17.22
C SER A 377 18.43 17.67 18.57
N SER A 378 19.18 16.88 19.36
CA SER A 378 19.63 17.28 20.68
C SER A 378 20.90 18.11 20.54
N PHE A 379 20.77 19.43 20.65
CA PHE A 379 21.88 20.33 20.93
C PHE A 379 22.40 20.09 22.37
N LYS A 380 22.80 18.87 22.69
CA LYS A 380 23.60 18.58 23.87
C LYS A 380 25.04 18.50 23.41
N ASN A 381 25.90 19.27 24.07
CA ASN A 381 27.34 19.32 23.93
C ASN A 381 27.99 17.91 23.96
N HIS A 382 27.85 17.13 22.89
CA HIS A 382 28.82 16.13 22.48
C HIS A 382 29.89 16.81 21.63
N THR A 383 30.25 18.04 21.98
CA THR A 383 31.57 18.59 21.70
C THR A 383 32.57 17.78 22.53
N LYS A 384 32.97 16.61 22.02
CA LYS A 384 34.42 16.40 22.00
C LYS A 384 34.91 17.53 21.10
N ASN A 385 35.47 18.58 21.69
CA ASN A 385 36.23 19.60 20.97
C ASN A 385 37.34 18.85 20.23
N VAL A 386 37.04 18.32 19.05
CA VAL A 386 38.05 17.96 18.08
C VAL A 386 38.35 19.27 17.39
N GLU A 387 39.22 20.07 18.02
CA GLU A 387 39.97 21.04 17.22
C GLU A 387 40.56 20.25 16.06
N PRO A 388 40.25 20.58 14.79
CA PRO A 388 40.94 19.97 13.69
C PRO A 388 42.38 20.49 13.78
N THR A 389 43.25 19.73 14.44
CA THR A 389 44.69 19.93 14.31
C THR A 389 44.99 19.69 12.84
N PHE A 390 45.03 20.76 12.06
CA PHE A 390 45.68 20.81 10.77
C PHE A 390 47.16 20.56 11.04
N SER A 391 47.54 19.29 11.20
CA SER A 391 48.94 18.91 11.14
C SER A 391 49.38 19.23 9.73
N LYS A 392 50.16 20.31 9.61
CA LYS A 392 50.94 20.62 8.42
C LYS A 392 51.50 19.31 7.86
N SER A 393 51.28 19.12 6.56
CA SER A 393 52.02 18.23 5.66
C SER A 393 53.05 17.31 6.33
N ASN A 394 52.85 16.00 6.23
CA ASN A 394 53.96 15.06 6.39
C ASN A 394 55.15 15.58 5.54
N PRO A 395 56.38 15.65 6.08
CA PRO A 395 57.55 16.16 5.36
C PRO A 395 57.94 15.36 4.10
N ASP A 396 57.20 14.30 3.78
CA ASP A 396 57.65 13.25 2.85
C ASP A 396 56.74 13.04 1.63
N GLY A 397 55.81 13.95 1.35
CA GLY A 397 55.07 13.96 0.07
C GLY A 397 54.21 12.72 -0.25
N SER A 398 53.99 11.82 0.72
CA SER A 398 53.10 10.67 0.55
C SER A 398 51.62 11.11 0.55
N PRO A 399 50.76 10.58 -0.35
CA PRO A 399 49.34 10.95 -0.40
C PRO A 399 48.66 10.70 0.95
N GLU A 400 47.75 11.60 1.34
CA GLU A 400 46.87 11.42 2.51
C GLU A 400 46.31 10.00 2.52
N LYS A 401 46.45 9.29 3.64
CA LYS A 401 45.89 7.95 3.82
C LYS A 401 44.39 8.04 3.50
N SER A 402 43.97 7.39 2.41
CA SER A 402 42.55 7.14 2.15
C SER A 402 41.92 6.57 3.42
N CYS A 403 40.72 7.03 3.77
CA CYS A 403 39.96 6.53 4.92
C CYS A 403 40.07 5.00 5.03
N PRO A 404 40.30 4.44 6.24
CA PRO A 404 40.42 3.01 6.42
C PRO A 404 39.22 2.32 5.79
N ASN A 405 39.49 1.53 4.75
CA ASN A 405 38.49 0.66 4.16
C ASN A 405 38.27 -0.48 5.16
N PRO A 406 37.03 -0.78 5.60
CA PRO A 406 36.77 -1.91 6.48
C PRO A 406 37.26 -3.26 5.92
N ARG A 407 37.60 -3.33 4.62
CA ARG A 407 38.22 -4.50 3.98
C ARG A 407 39.76 -4.57 4.05
N ALA A 408 40.44 -3.52 4.52
CA ALA A 408 41.90 -3.44 4.45
C ALA A 408 42.63 -4.07 5.64
N ASP A 409 41.94 -4.38 6.74
CA ASP A 409 42.51 -5.22 7.79
C ASP A 409 42.33 -6.69 7.44
N ASN A 410 43.43 -7.30 6.99
CA ASN A 410 43.63 -8.73 6.73
C ASN A 410 43.50 -9.57 8.02
N LYS A 411 42.32 -9.59 8.62
CA LYS A 411 41.85 -10.67 9.48
C LYS A 411 40.46 -11.05 9.01
N SER A 412 40.37 -12.23 8.42
CA SER A 412 39.16 -12.91 7.93
C SER A 412 37.95 -12.68 8.82
N GLY A 413 37.14 -11.69 8.43
CA GLY A 413 35.91 -11.29 9.08
C GLY A 413 35.14 -10.42 8.10
N THR A 414 34.75 -11.02 6.98
CA THR A 414 33.83 -10.44 6.01
C THR A 414 32.54 -10.09 6.75
N LEU A 415 32.27 -8.79 6.95
CA LEU A 415 31.00 -8.28 7.50
C LEU A 415 29.77 -8.71 6.66
N PHE A 416 30.00 -9.27 5.47
CA PHE A 416 29.09 -10.15 4.76
C PHE A 416 29.89 -11.31 4.17
N ASP A 417 30.00 -12.40 4.93
CA ASP A 417 30.66 -13.61 4.47
C ASP A 417 29.88 -14.24 3.31
N MET A 418 30.58 -14.88 2.36
CA MET A 418 29.95 -15.68 1.30
C MET A 418 29.06 -16.78 1.92
N ALA A 419 29.41 -17.24 3.12
CA ALA A 419 28.59 -18.10 3.94
C ALA A 419 27.25 -17.46 4.35
N THR A 420 27.17 -16.14 4.62
CA THR A 420 25.91 -15.42 4.89
C THR A 420 25.02 -15.31 3.64
N LEU A 421 25.64 -15.17 2.46
CA LEU A 421 24.95 -15.13 1.17
C LEU A 421 24.45 -16.53 0.75
N GLU A 422 25.20 -17.59 1.08
CA GLU A 422 24.76 -18.97 0.95
C GLU A 422 23.76 -19.38 2.05
N MET A 423 23.89 -18.84 3.26
CA MET A 423 22.94 -18.97 4.35
C MET A 423 21.63 -18.26 4.02
N TRP A 424 21.65 -17.12 3.32
CA TRP A 424 20.46 -16.49 2.75
C TRP A 424 19.78 -17.41 1.72
N ARG A 425 20.56 -18.02 0.80
CA ARG A 425 20.06 -19.04 -0.14
C ARG A 425 19.54 -20.30 0.56
N ALA A 426 20.05 -20.64 1.75
CA ALA A 426 19.64 -21.78 2.56
C ALA A 426 18.48 -21.47 3.53
N ASN A 427 18.35 -20.24 4.03
CA ASN A 427 17.27 -19.75 4.88
C ASN A 427 15.98 -19.56 4.07
N ILE A 428 16.10 -19.27 2.77
CA ILE A 428 15.00 -19.43 1.80
C ILE A 428 14.45 -20.88 1.80
N LYS A 429 15.25 -21.88 2.22
CA LYS A 429 14.79 -23.28 2.41
C LYS A 429 14.36 -23.61 3.85
N MET A 430 14.57 -22.72 4.83
CA MET A 430 14.39 -22.99 6.26
C MET A 430 13.37 -22.10 6.97
N ALA A 431 12.54 -21.35 6.24
CA ALA A 431 11.41 -20.59 6.76
C ALA A 431 10.23 -21.50 7.23
N THR A 432 10.50 -22.42 8.17
CA THR A 432 9.55 -23.46 8.65
C THR A 432 8.94 -23.18 10.03
N HIS A 433 9.01 -21.95 10.52
CA HIS A 433 8.36 -21.54 11.76
C HIS A 433 7.41 -20.37 11.51
N LEU A 434 6.27 -20.67 10.87
CA LEU A 434 5.17 -19.73 10.62
C LEU A 434 4.07 -19.87 11.68
N ARG A 435 3.70 -18.76 12.31
CA ARG A 435 2.52 -18.62 13.19
C ARG A 435 1.27 -18.34 12.35
N ILE A 436 0.17 -19.08 12.59
CA ILE A 436 -1.15 -18.80 11.99
C ILE A 436 -1.83 -17.65 12.75
N ARG A 437 -2.44 -16.68 12.06
CA ARG A 437 -3.27 -15.62 12.69
C ARG A 437 -4.72 -16.07 12.80
N ALA A 438 -5.46 -15.58 13.79
CA ALA A 438 -6.86 -15.95 14.02
C ALA A 438 -7.77 -15.69 12.81
N LYS A 439 -7.58 -14.56 12.12
CA LYS A 439 -8.37 -14.19 10.92
C LYS A 439 -8.17 -15.15 9.74
N ALA A 440 -7.04 -15.86 9.71
CA ALA A 440 -6.71 -16.83 8.66
C ALA A 440 -7.03 -18.27 9.05
N TYR A 441 -7.52 -18.50 10.28
CA TYR A 441 -7.86 -19.82 10.77
C TYR A 441 -9.15 -20.33 10.11
N ILE A 442 -9.04 -21.52 9.52
CA ILE A 442 -10.15 -22.27 8.92
C ILE A 442 -10.38 -23.52 9.77
N PRO A 443 -11.54 -23.66 10.44
CA PRO A 443 -11.89 -24.86 11.21
C PRO A 443 -11.91 -26.12 10.34
N GLY A 444 -11.35 -27.24 10.85
CA GLY A 444 -11.30 -28.52 10.15
C GLY A 444 -10.17 -28.68 9.12
N ASN A 445 -9.35 -27.65 8.92
CA ASN A 445 -8.14 -27.75 8.10
C ASN A 445 -7.02 -28.46 8.89
N GLN A 446 -6.61 -29.65 8.42
CA GLN A 446 -5.62 -30.48 9.11
C GLN A 446 -4.25 -29.80 9.31
N GLU A 447 -3.85 -28.89 8.42
CA GLU A 447 -2.58 -28.16 8.55
C GLU A 447 -2.68 -27.03 9.58
N HIS A 448 -3.84 -26.36 9.64
CA HIS A 448 -4.11 -25.38 10.70
C HIS A 448 -4.18 -26.03 12.07
N GLU A 449 -4.81 -27.20 12.19
CA GLU A 449 -4.86 -27.96 13.43
C GLU A 449 -3.45 -28.38 13.89
N LYS A 450 -2.56 -28.76 12.97
CA LYS A 450 -1.14 -29.02 13.31
C LYS A 450 -0.44 -27.77 13.82
N LEU A 451 -0.67 -26.59 13.22
CA LEU A 451 -0.06 -25.33 13.66
C LEU A 451 -0.61 -24.88 15.03
N LEU A 452 -1.90 -25.05 15.26
CA LEU A 452 -2.53 -24.81 16.56
C LEU A 452 -1.96 -25.74 17.63
N ASN A 453 -1.87 -27.04 17.34
CA ASN A 453 -1.30 -28.02 18.28
C ASN A 453 0.14 -27.65 18.67
N ARG A 454 0.94 -27.10 17.75
CA ARG A 454 2.31 -26.63 18.03
C ARG A 454 2.36 -25.46 19.00
N MET A 455 1.36 -24.59 18.95
CA MET A 455 1.18 -23.46 19.88
C MET A 455 0.42 -23.85 21.15
N GLY A 456 0.15 -25.14 21.37
CA GLY A 456 -0.60 -25.63 22.52
C GLY A 456 -2.11 -25.40 22.42
N ILE A 457 -2.67 -25.12 21.24
CA ILE A 457 -4.11 -24.92 21.01
C ILE A 457 -4.71 -26.19 20.41
N HIS A 458 -5.79 -26.69 21.02
CA HIS A 458 -6.54 -27.85 20.56
C HIS A 458 -7.99 -27.49 20.23
N VAL A 459 -8.54 -28.18 19.24
CA VAL A 459 -9.94 -28.10 18.85
C VAL A 459 -10.70 -29.21 19.57
N GLU A 460 -11.62 -28.85 20.47
CA GLU A 460 -12.51 -29.80 21.14
C GLU A 460 -13.96 -29.57 20.68
N ILE A 461 -14.65 -30.66 20.32
CA ILE A 461 -16.07 -30.62 19.99
C ILE A 461 -16.83 -30.85 21.30
N THR A 462 -17.60 -29.85 21.71
CA THR A 462 -18.47 -29.95 22.89
C THR A 462 -19.59 -30.98 22.67
N HIS A 463 -20.18 -31.48 23.76
CA HIS A 463 -21.30 -32.42 23.74
C HIS A 463 -22.56 -31.88 23.01
N THR A 464 -22.61 -30.59 22.72
CA THR A 464 -23.66 -29.92 21.92
C THR A 464 -23.31 -29.79 20.43
N GLY A 465 -22.15 -30.32 20.00
CA GLY A 465 -21.68 -30.27 18.61
C GLY A 465 -21.01 -28.94 18.21
N GLN A 466 -20.71 -28.06 19.18
CA GLN A 466 -19.99 -26.81 18.91
C GLN A 466 -18.48 -27.01 19.05
N THR A 467 -17.73 -26.51 18.08
CA THR A 467 -16.28 -26.55 18.03
C THR A 467 -15.67 -25.43 18.89
N GLN A 468 -14.87 -25.78 19.89
CA GLN A 468 -14.22 -24.84 20.80
C GLN A 468 -12.69 -24.98 20.72
N LEU A 469 -11.99 -23.85 20.74
CA LEU A 469 -10.53 -23.80 20.81
C LEU A 469 -10.08 -23.71 22.27
N ILE A 470 -9.15 -24.56 22.68
CA ILE A 470 -8.62 -24.63 24.05
C ILE A 470 -7.10 -24.52 24.01
N HIS A 471 -6.54 -23.55 24.73
CA HIS A 471 -5.10 -23.36 24.84
C HIS A 471 -4.55 -23.98 26.13
N LYS A 472 -3.58 -24.88 25.99
CA LYS A 472 -2.81 -25.54 27.04
C LYS A 472 -1.31 -25.30 26.77
N ALA A 473 -0.74 -24.30 27.44
CA ALA A 473 0.65 -23.87 27.23
C ALA A 473 1.68 -25.00 27.41
N GLU A 474 1.40 -25.97 28.27
CA GLU A 474 2.26 -27.14 28.54
C GLU A 474 2.40 -28.10 27.35
N LEU A 475 1.43 -28.07 26.42
CA LEU A 475 1.41 -28.91 25.22
C LEU A 475 2.03 -28.20 24.01
N ALA A 476 2.45 -26.94 24.16
CA ALA A 476 3.15 -26.20 23.11
C ALA A 476 4.59 -26.72 22.95
N VAL A 477 5.11 -26.60 21.72
CA VAL A 477 6.46 -27.08 21.36
C VAL A 477 7.57 -26.27 22.03
N SER A 478 7.29 -25.04 22.43
CA SER A 478 8.20 -24.19 23.19
C SER A 478 7.43 -23.13 23.99
N THR A 479 8.09 -22.50 24.95
CA THR A 479 7.55 -21.35 25.69
C THR A 479 7.22 -20.17 24.78
N ALA A 480 7.99 -19.96 23.71
CA ALA A 480 7.67 -18.97 22.69
C ALA A 480 6.38 -19.32 21.93
N ALA A 481 6.21 -20.59 21.53
CA ALA A 481 5.00 -21.05 20.84
C ALA A 481 3.74 -21.00 21.73
N ALA A 482 3.89 -21.23 23.05
CA ALA A 482 2.80 -21.05 24.02
C ALA A 482 2.34 -19.58 24.12
N ASN A 483 3.29 -18.63 24.09
CA ASN A 483 2.97 -17.20 24.06
C ASN A 483 2.26 -16.83 22.76
N GLU A 484 2.69 -17.37 21.62
CA GLU A 484 2.00 -17.19 20.33
C GLU A 484 0.57 -17.75 20.35
N GLY A 485 0.36 -18.88 21.03
CA GLY A 485 -0.96 -19.46 21.25
C GLY A 485 -1.90 -18.54 22.03
N LEU A 486 -1.41 -17.86 23.07
CA LEU A 486 -2.19 -16.85 23.81
C LEU A 486 -2.61 -15.67 22.93
N VAL A 487 -1.71 -15.18 22.07
CA VAL A 487 -2.03 -14.07 21.16
C VAL A 487 -3.09 -14.51 20.15
N PHE A 488 -2.96 -15.71 19.58
CA PHE A 488 -3.98 -16.27 18.69
C PHE A 488 -5.37 -16.36 19.34
N MET A 489 -5.45 -16.84 20.59
CA MET A 489 -6.73 -16.92 21.32
C MET A 489 -7.35 -15.54 21.57
N THR A 490 -6.52 -14.52 21.80
CA THR A 490 -6.99 -13.14 22.01
C THR A 490 -7.57 -12.56 20.73
N GLU A 491 -6.89 -12.75 19.59
CA GLU A 491 -7.37 -12.31 18.28
C GLU A 491 -8.71 -12.98 17.91
N MET A 492 -8.91 -14.27 18.22
CA MET A 492 -10.19 -14.96 17.98
C MET A 492 -11.35 -14.34 18.79
N ILE A 493 -11.08 -13.87 20.02
CA ILE A 493 -12.10 -13.22 20.86
C ILE A 493 -12.49 -11.86 20.29
N GLU A 494 -11.52 -11.09 19.80
CA GLU A 494 -11.77 -9.79 19.17
C GLU A 494 -12.55 -9.91 17.86
N LEU A 495 -12.21 -10.88 17.02
CA LEU A 495 -12.95 -11.15 15.79
C LEU A 495 -14.41 -11.50 16.04
N ASN A 496 -14.70 -12.27 17.09
CA ASN A 496 -16.08 -12.56 17.47
C ASN A 496 -16.83 -11.29 17.94
N LYS A 497 -16.16 -10.38 18.67
CA LYS A 497 -16.77 -9.09 19.08
C LYS A 497 -17.01 -8.14 17.90
N GLU A 498 -16.16 -8.17 16.89
CA GLU A 498 -16.32 -7.36 15.67
C GLU A 498 -17.41 -7.92 14.74
N ALA A 499 -17.49 -9.25 14.62
CA ALA A 499 -18.55 -9.90 13.84
C ALA A 499 -19.96 -9.59 14.40
N GLU A 500 -20.10 -9.47 15.72
CA GLU A 500 -21.36 -9.06 16.36
C GLU A 500 -21.72 -7.58 16.12
N LYS A 501 -20.76 -6.72 15.79
CA LYS A 501 -20.97 -5.28 15.56
C LYS A 501 -21.27 -4.90 14.11
N ASN A 502 -20.77 -5.66 13.13
CA ASN A 502 -20.81 -5.29 11.71
C ASN A 502 -21.95 -5.94 10.90
N SER A 503 -22.85 -6.72 11.52
CA SER A 503 -23.81 -7.56 10.79
C SER A 503 -25.14 -6.88 10.41
N SER A 504 -25.28 -5.55 10.40
CA SER A 504 -26.61 -4.93 10.42
C SER A 504 -27.07 -4.08 9.22
N LEU A 505 -26.36 -3.95 8.08
CA LEU A 505 -26.94 -3.09 7.01
C LEU A 505 -26.74 -3.38 5.51
N ASP A 506 -25.89 -4.31 5.04
CA ASP A 506 -25.56 -4.34 3.59
C ASP A 506 -25.69 -5.71 2.86
N THR A 507 -26.38 -6.71 3.42
CA THR A 507 -26.54 -8.04 2.77
C THR A 507 -27.94 -8.67 2.92
N MET A 508 -28.98 -7.87 3.13
CA MET A 508 -30.35 -8.39 3.23
C MET A 508 -30.90 -8.80 1.86
N ARG A 509 -31.49 -10.01 1.76
CA ARG A 509 -32.25 -10.46 0.58
C ARG A 509 -33.75 -10.49 0.91
N PHE A 510 -34.57 -9.90 0.05
CA PHE A 510 -36.03 -9.87 0.16
C PHE A 510 -36.64 -11.10 -0.55
N PHE A 511 -37.53 -11.79 0.16
CA PHE A 511 -38.23 -12.97 -0.30
C PHE A 511 -39.73 -12.68 -0.34
N ALA A 512 -40.40 -12.94 -1.46
CA ALA A 512 -41.84 -12.76 -1.60
C ALA A 512 -42.49 -14.04 -2.15
N VAL A 513 -43.60 -14.47 -1.55
CA VAL A 513 -44.36 -15.65 -2.00
C VAL A 513 -45.64 -15.19 -2.67
N LEU A 514 -45.92 -15.72 -3.86
CA LEU A 514 -47.11 -15.42 -4.64
C LEU A 514 -47.94 -16.69 -4.81
N ILE A 515 -49.23 -16.58 -4.53
CA ILE A 515 -50.22 -17.63 -4.74
C ILE A 515 -51.20 -17.10 -5.79
N ASP A 516 -51.57 -17.91 -6.77
CA ASP A 516 -52.53 -17.53 -7.81
C ASP A 516 -53.82 -16.96 -7.21
N GLY A 517 -53.92 -15.63 -7.21
CA GLY A 517 -55.14 -14.87 -6.88
C GLY A 517 -55.42 -14.53 -5.42
N GLU A 518 -54.63 -14.97 -4.43
CA GLU A 518 -54.88 -14.81 -2.97
C GLU A 518 -53.59 -14.48 -2.16
N GLU A 519 -53.76 -14.04 -0.90
CA GLU A 519 -52.72 -13.56 0.04
C GLU A 519 -51.41 -14.39 0.05
N GLY A 520 -50.28 -13.73 -0.25
CA GLY A 520 -48.95 -14.23 0.05
C GLY A 520 -48.26 -13.41 1.15
N PHE A 521 -46.97 -13.66 1.36
CA PHE A 521 -46.18 -12.94 2.36
C PHE A 521 -44.79 -12.61 1.83
N ASP A 522 -44.25 -11.50 2.30
CA ASP A 522 -42.84 -11.15 2.21
C ASP A 522 -42.11 -11.46 3.52
N ALA A 523 -40.81 -11.73 3.39
CA ALA A 523 -39.91 -11.92 4.49
C ALA A 523 -38.49 -11.51 4.12
N LEU A 524 -37.72 -11.15 5.13
CA LEU A 524 -36.27 -11.07 5.02
C LEU A 524 -35.69 -12.48 5.08
N ALA A 525 -34.80 -12.80 4.15
CA ALA A 525 -34.12 -14.08 4.07
C ALA A 525 -32.62 -13.93 4.34
N GLY A 526 -32.04 -14.91 5.02
CA GLY A 526 -30.61 -14.99 5.27
C GLY A 526 -29.84 -15.25 3.97
N PRO A 527 -28.76 -14.51 3.68
CA PRO A 527 -28.00 -14.70 2.45
C PRO A 527 -27.15 -15.97 2.49
N ALA A 528 -26.90 -16.56 1.32
CA ALA A 528 -25.84 -17.54 1.12
C ALA A 528 -24.54 -16.84 0.73
N GLN A 529 -23.41 -17.27 1.29
CA GLN A 529 -22.06 -16.83 0.93
C GLN A 529 -21.41 -17.75 -0.14
N PHE A 530 -22.25 -18.47 -0.90
CA PHE A 530 -21.88 -19.41 -1.97
C PHE A 530 -23.02 -19.48 -3.01
N GLY A 531 -22.71 -19.97 -4.21
CA GLY A 531 -23.61 -19.87 -5.37
C GLY A 531 -23.41 -18.55 -6.12
N ASP A 532 -23.75 -18.54 -7.41
CA ASP A 532 -23.73 -17.32 -8.20
C ASP A 532 -24.83 -16.38 -7.68
N ASP A 533 -24.56 -15.07 -7.71
CA ASP A 533 -25.62 -14.09 -7.58
C ASP A 533 -26.59 -14.28 -8.75
N PHE A 534 -27.90 -14.21 -8.48
CA PHE A 534 -29.00 -14.66 -9.37
C PHE A 534 -29.06 -14.00 -10.78
N TYR A 535 -28.07 -13.19 -11.14
CA TYR A 535 -27.93 -12.38 -12.34
C TYR A 535 -27.21 -13.06 -13.51
N GLU A 536 -26.52 -14.19 -13.30
CA GLU A 536 -25.70 -14.81 -14.37
C GLU A 536 -26.29 -16.10 -14.99
N SER A 537 -27.47 -16.56 -14.57
CA SER A 537 -28.06 -17.80 -15.10
C SER A 537 -28.92 -17.55 -16.36
N PRO A 538 -28.56 -18.09 -17.54
CA PRO A 538 -29.21 -17.80 -18.82
C PRO A 538 -30.56 -18.53 -19.02
N LEU A 539 -31.21 -18.98 -17.94
CA LEU A 539 -32.41 -19.84 -17.96
C LEU A 539 -33.67 -19.18 -17.39
N ILE A 540 -33.68 -17.86 -17.24
CA ILE A 540 -34.77 -17.14 -16.57
C ILE A 540 -35.32 -16.08 -17.52
N GLY A 541 -36.62 -16.14 -17.81
CA GLY A 541 -37.28 -15.20 -18.69
C GLY A 541 -37.13 -13.77 -18.16
N GLU A 542 -36.52 -12.90 -18.96
CA GLU A 542 -36.55 -11.46 -18.75
C GLU A 542 -38.00 -10.99 -18.83
N VAL A 543 -38.53 -10.44 -17.74
CA VAL A 543 -39.68 -9.53 -17.80
C VAL A 543 -39.10 -8.13 -17.65
N GLU A 544 -39.00 -7.40 -18.75
CA GLU A 544 -38.51 -6.03 -18.77
C GLU A 544 -39.51 -5.12 -18.04
N TYR A 545 -39.16 -4.66 -16.84
CA TYR A 545 -39.84 -3.57 -16.14
C TYR A 545 -38.78 -2.61 -15.61
N GLY A 546 -39.03 -1.30 -15.79
CA GLY A 546 -38.12 -0.16 -15.59
C GLY A 546 -36.87 -0.37 -14.71
N LYS A 547 -35.71 0.00 -15.26
CA LYS A 547 -34.36 0.08 -14.62
C LYS A 547 -34.27 -0.57 -13.23
N LEU A 548 -33.76 -1.81 -13.25
CA LEU A 548 -33.59 -2.78 -12.15
C LEU A 548 -34.81 -3.66 -11.87
N LEU A 549 -34.70 -4.95 -12.24
CA LEU A 549 -34.86 -6.11 -11.34
C LEU A 549 -34.80 -7.42 -12.14
N SER A 550 -33.86 -8.30 -11.82
CA SER A 550 -33.86 -9.70 -12.26
C SER A 550 -34.73 -10.51 -11.31
N LEU A 551 -35.83 -11.06 -11.81
CA LEU A 551 -36.83 -11.78 -11.01
C LEU A 551 -36.76 -13.27 -11.36
N ILE A 552 -36.57 -14.15 -10.38
CA ILE A 552 -36.83 -15.59 -10.58
C ILE A 552 -38.29 -15.85 -10.26
N PHE A 553 -39.07 -16.23 -11.26
CA PHE A 553 -40.44 -16.72 -11.08
C PHE A 553 -40.47 -18.21 -11.40
N ALA A 554 -40.47 -19.05 -10.37
CA ALA A 554 -40.50 -20.50 -10.54
C ALA A 554 -41.31 -21.18 -9.43
N ASN A 555 -41.95 -22.29 -9.80
CA ASN A 555 -42.60 -23.16 -8.83
C ASN A 555 -41.53 -23.77 -7.91
N SER A 556 -41.74 -23.71 -6.60
CA SER A 556 -40.91 -24.41 -5.62
C SER A 556 -41.40 -25.85 -5.42
N PHE A 557 -40.50 -26.83 -5.23
CA PHE A 557 -40.84 -28.24 -4.97
C PHE A 557 -39.95 -28.86 -3.88
N LYS A 558 -40.54 -29.74 -3.06
CA LYS A 558 -39.82 -30.45 -1.98
C LYS A 558 -38.85 -31.48 -2.55
N ALA A 559 -37.57 -31.32 -2.25
CA ALA A 559 -36.56 -32.29 -2.62
C ALA A 559 -36.55 -33.46 -1.62
N TYR A 560 -36.29 -34.68 -2.10
CA TYR A 560 -36.16 -35.88 -1.27
C TYR A 560 -34.78 -36.49 -1.46
N PRO A 561 -34.02 -36.79 -0.39
CA PRO A 561 -34.36 -36.55 1.01
C PRO A 561 -34.43 -35.07 1.36
N SER A 562 -35.36 -34.72 2.25
CA SER A 562 -35.71 -33.33 2.57
C SER A 562 -34.58 -32.54 3.23
N HIS A 563 -33.60 -33.21 3.82
CA HIS A 563 -32.39 -32.57 4.36
C HIS A 563 -31.29 -32.35 3.31
N GLY A 564 -31.41 -32.91 2.10
CA GLY A 564 -30.47 -32.74 0.99
C GLY A 564 -29.04 -33.22 1.24
N CYS A 565 -28.80 -34.03 2.28
CA CYS A 565 -27.44 -34.46 2.64
C CYS A 565 -26.90 -35.61 1.77
N SER A 566 -27.78 -36.30 1.06
CA SER A 566 -27.47 -37.30 0.05
C SER A 566 -28.06 -36.88 -1.31
N PRO A 567 -27.66 -37.52 -2.41
CA PRO A 567 -28.23 -37.24 -3.73
C PRO A 567 -29.77 -37.29 -3.72
N ILE A 568 -30.38 -36.32 -4.40
CA ILE A 568 -31.85 -36.19 -4.47
C ILE A 568 -32.44 -37.33 -5.32
N THR A 569 -33.39 -38.06 -4.74
CA THR A 569 -34.03 -39.25 -5.32
C THR A 569 -35.25 -38.92 -6.19
N ASN A 570 -35.75 -37.67 -6.16
CA ASN A 570 -36.86 -37.20 -7.00
C ASN A 570 -36.46 -36.07 -7.98
N PRO A 571 -35.42 -36.24 -8.82
CA PRO A 571 -34.92 -35.17 -9.68
C PRO A 571 -35.97 -34.64 -10.67
N LYS A 572 -36.91 -35.49 -11.14
CA LYS A 572 -38.00 -35.08 -12.05
C LYS A 572 -38.90 -33.99 -11.46
N ASP A 573 -39.04 -33.93 -10.14
CA ASP A 573 -39.91 -32.95 -9.48
C ASP A 573 -39.22 -31.60 -9.29
N VAL A 574 -37.88 -31.62 -9.20
CA VAL A 574 -37.01 -30.48 -8.85
C VAL A 574 -36.34 -29.85 -10.08
N GLN A 575 -36.22 -30.59 -11.18
CA GLN A 575 -35.61 -30.12 -12.41
C GLN A 575 -36.31 -28.86 -12.95
N GLY A 576 -35.55 -27.78 -13.19
CA GLY A 576 -36.05 -26.49 -13.67
C GLY A 576 -36.82 -25.68 -12.64
N LYS A 577 -36.74 -26.03 -11.35
CA LYS A 577 -37.53 -25.44 -10.26
C LYS A 577 -36.66 -25.04 -9.07
N ILE A 578 -37.25 -24.32 -8.11
CA ILE A 578 -36.58 -23.97 -6.85
C ILE A 578 -36.73 -25.14 -5.86
N ALA A 579 -35.61 -25.70 -5.39
CA ALA A 579 -35.61 -26.80 -4.45
C ALA A 579 -35.90 -26.33 -3.02
N LEU A 580 -36.91 -26.92 -2.37
CA LEU A 580 -37.19 -26.71 -0.95
C LEU A 580 -36.47 -27.78 -0.11
N LEU A 581 -35.59 -27.32 0.76
CA LEU A 581 -34.74 -28.14 1.63
C LEU A 581 -34.93 -27.73 3.09
N TYR A 582 -34.67 -28.66 4.00
CA TYR A 582 -34.63 -28.37 5.43
C TYR A 582 -33.20 -28.41 5.95
N ARG A 583 -32.98 -27.67 7.04
CA ARG A 583 -31.78 -27.80 7.85
C ARG A 583 -31.57 -29.28 8.24
N GLY A 584 -30.33 -29.72 8.15
CA GLY A 584 -29.92 -31.10 8.43
C GLY A 584 -28.52 -31.12 9.00
N GLU A 585 -27.91 -32.31 9.07
CA GLU A 585 -26.59 -32.52 9.69
C GLU A 585 -25.42 -32.16 8.77
N CYS A 586 -25.66 -32.11 7.46
CA CYS A 586 -24.67 -31.71 6.47
C CYS A 586 -24.61 -30.19 6.27
N MET A 587 -23.48 -29.73 5.73
CA MET A 587 -23.24 -28.34 5.33
C MET A 587 -24.29 -27.82 4.34
N PHE A 588 -24.56 -26.51 4.38
CA PHE A 588 -25.54 -25.84 3.51
C PHE A 588 -25.13 -25.89 2.03
N ALA A 589 -23.85 -25.68 1.73
CA ALA A 589 -23.38 -25.71 0.35
C ALA A 589 -23.50 -27.13 -0.25
N LYS A 590 -23.16 -28.18 0.50
CA LYS A 590 -23.39 -29.58 0.10
C LYS A 590 -24.85 -29.91 -0.26
N LYS A 591 -25.84 -29.44 0.51
CA LYS A 591 -27.25 -29.71 0.21
C LYS A 591 -27.75 -28.95 -1.01
N VAL A 592 -27.28 -27.73 -1.22
CA VAL A 592 -27.60 -26.94 -2.42
C VAL A 592 -26.92 -27.57 -3.65
N LEU A 593 -25.69 -28.07 -3.53
CA LEU A 593 -25.02 -28.83 -4.58
C LEU A 593 -25.81 -30.08 -5.00
N ASN A 594 -26.35 -30.83 -4.03
CA ASN A 594 -27.17 -32.00 -4.36
C ASN A 594 -28.48 -31.63 -5.07
N ALA A 595 -29.05 -30.46 -4.78
CA ALA A 595 -30.20 -29.92 -5.51
C ALA A 595 -29.82 -29.45 -6.91
N GLU A 596 -28.66 -28.80 -7.08
CA GLU A 596 -28.10 -28.40 -8.37
C GLU A 596 -27.85 -29.61 -9.28
N ILE A 597 -27.23 -30.67 -8.75
CA ILE A 597 -27.01 -31.94 -9.47
C ILE A 597 -28.36 -32.56 -9.90
N ALA A 598 -29.44 -32.34 -9.15
CA ALA A 598 -30.79 -32.78 -9.49
C ALA A 598 -31.50 -31.89 -10.52
N GLY A 599 -30.85 -30.81 -10.97
CA GLY A 599 -31.37 -29.88 -11.98
C GLY A 599 -32.17 -28.70 -11.42
N ALA A 600 -32.07 -28.41 -10.13
CA ALA A 600 -32.68 -27.20 -9.54
C ALA A 600 -32.06 -25.93 -10.14
N ILE A 601 -32.86 -24.86 -10.24
CA ILE A 601 -32.39 -23.53 -10.70
C ILE A 601 -32.16 -22.54 -9.54
N GLY A 602 -32.50 -22.96 -8.31
CA GLY A 602 -32.30 -22.23 -7.07
C GLY A 602 -32.68 -23.09 -5.87
N ALA A 603 -32.34 -22.66 -4.65
CA ALA A 603 -32.65 -23.43 -3.44
C ALA A 603 -33.09 -22.54 -2.25
N ILE A 604 -34.07 -23.03 -1.49
CA ILE A 604 -34.53 -22.41 -0.23
C ILE A 604 -34.30 -23.42 0.88
N VAL A 605 -33.53 -23.03 1.90
CA VAL A 605 -33.29 -23.85 3.08
C VAL A 605 -34.10 -23.32 4.26
N ILE A 606 -34.99 -24.15 4.80
CA ILE A 606 -35.84 -23.82 5.95
C ILE A 606 -35.21 -24.33 7.25
N ASP A 607 -35.17 -23.49 8.28
CA ASP A 607 -34.92 -23.93 9.65
C ASP A 607 -36.13 -24.68 10.22
N ASN A 608 -35.98 -25.98 10.46
CA ASN A 608 -37.04 -26.84 11.00
C ASN A 608 -37.00 -26.99 12.53
N LYS A 609 -36.19 -26.19 13.24
CA LYS A 609 -36.09 -26.23 14.72
C LYS A 609 -37.19 -25.36 15.37
N LYS A 610 -38.05 -25.98 16.19
CA LYS A 610 -39.23 -25.33 16.80
C LYS A 610 -38.92 -24.21 17.82
N ASP A 611 -37.70 -24.14 18.37
CA ASP A 611 -37.26 -23.15 19.37
C ASP A 611 -36.19 -22.17 18.86
N SER A 612 -35.98 -22.07 17.54
CA SER A 612 -34.98 -21.13 17.03
C SER A 612 -35.50 -19.68 17.13
N ARG A 613 -34.77 -18.83 17.87
CA ARG A 613 -34.96 -17.36 17.89
C ARG A 613 -34.54 -16.68 16.57
N LEU A 614 -34.23 -17.47 15.54
CA LEU A 614 -33.80 -17.04 14.22
C LEU A 614 -35.03 -16.61 13.42
N SER A 615 -35.58 -15.46 13.77
CA SER A 615 -36.51 -14.72 12.90
C SER A 615 -35.77 -13.51 12.33
N ALA A 616 -36.00 -13.23 11.06
CA ALA A 616 -35.34 -12.12 10.38
C ALA A 616 -35.75 -10.74 10.94
N GLU A 617 -36.86 -10.67 11.69
CA GLU A 617 -37.34 -9.46 12.38
C GLU A 617 -36.70 -9.26 13.77
N THR A 618 -36.05 -10.26 14.36
CA THR A 618 -35.48 -10.19 15.71
C THR A 618 -33.97 -10.44 15.72
N ASN A 619 -33.20 -9.45 15.26
CA ASN A 619 -31.82 -9.13 15.64
C ASN A 619 -30.71 -10.22 15.61
N SER A 620 -30.80 -11.26 14.79
CA SER A 620 -29.60 -11.94 14.26
C SER A 620 -29.94 -12.71 12.97
N LEU A 621 -29.63 -12.12 11.82
CA LEU A 621 -29.82 -12.77 10.52
C LEU A 621 -28.78 -13.90 10.35
N PHE A 622 -29.25 -15.10 10.04
CA PHE A 622 -28.42 -16.28 9.83
C PHE A 622 -27.92 -16.31 8.38
N SER A 623 -26.60 -16.28 8.16
CA SER A 623 -26.01 -16.48 6.84
C SER A 623 -25.56 -17.93 6.64
N MET A 624 -25.72 -18.45 5.41
CA MET A 624 -25.21 -19.78 5.07
C MET A 624 -23.76 -19.67 4.59
N ALA A 625 -22.84 -20.24 5.35
CA ALA A 625 -21.41 -20.25 5.02
C ALA A 625 -21.07 -21.32 3.95
N PRO A 626 -20.03 -21.08 3.11
CA PRO A 626 -19.50 -22.09 2.20
C PRO A 626 -18.87 -23.26 2.99
N ASP A 627 -18.79 -24.43 2.36
CA ASP A 627 -18.08 -25.59 2.91
C ASP A 627 -16.64 -25.73 2.39
N GLY A 628 -16.19 -24.82 1.52
CA GLY A 628 -14.82 -24.77 0.98
C GLY A 628 -14.50 -25.84 -0.08
N GLU A 629 -15.37 -26.83 -0.28
CA GLU A 629 -15.17 -27.93 -1.23
C GLU A 629 -16.21 -27.95 -2.37
N SER A 630 -17.42 -27.43 -2.15
CA SER A 630 -18.50 -27.49 -3.13
C SER A 630 -18.52 -26.27 -4.07
N THR A 631 -18.56 -26.53 -5.37
CA THR A 631 -18.69 -25.51 -6.43
C THR A 631 -20.17 -25.27 -6.75
N VAL A 632 -20.93 -24.78 -5.78
CA VAL A 632 -22.35 -24.43 -5.98
C VAL A 632 -22.44 -23.24 -6.93
N LYS A 633 -23.30 -23.31 -7.95
CA LYS A 633 -23.55 -22.21 -8.89
C LYS A 633 -24.95 -21.62 -8.77
N ILE A 634 -25.92 -22.39 -8.29
CA ILE A 634 -27.28 -21.87 -8.13
C ILE A 634 -27.40 -20.97 -6.90
N GLY A 635 -28.11 -19.86 -7.03
CA GLY A 635 -28.37 -18.98 -5.89
C GLY A 635 -29.28 -19.64 -4.85
N SER A 636 -29.05 -19.33 -3.57
CA SER A 636 -29.80 -19.90 -2.46
C SER A 636 -30.06 -18.92 -1.32
N ILE A 637 -31.12 -19.18 -0.54
CA ILE A 637 -31.51 -18.36 0.61
C ILE A 637 -31.87 -19.22 1.82
N PHE A 638 -31.76 -18.63 3.01
CA PHE A 638 -32.17 -19.24 4.26
C PHE A 638 -33.43 -18.58 4.83
N LEU A 639 -34.42 -19.40 5.19
CA LEU A 639 -35.62 -18.95 5.89
C LEU A 639 -35.59 -19.41 7.34
N GLY A 640 -35.83 -18.46 8.24
CA GLY A 640 -36.07 -18.73 9.65
C GLY A 640 -37.29 -19.64 9.84
N SER A 641 -37.41 -20.21 11.05
CA SER A 641 -38.46 -21.20 11.33
C SER A 641 -39.86 -20.63 11.16
N ARG A 642 -40.10 -19.37 11.55
CA ARG A 642 -41.40 -18.70 11.43
C ARG A 642 -41.83 -18.50 9.98
N GLU A 643 -40.94 -17.98 9.14
CA GLU A 643 -41.17 -17.75 7.70
C GLU A 643 -41.25 -19.07 6.94
N GLY A 644 -40.39 -20.03 7.29
CA GLY A 644 -40.41 -21.39 6.75
C GLY A 644 -41.72 -22.12 7.00
N PHE A 645 -42.29 -22.04 8.22
CA PHE A 645 -43.59 -22.63 8.52
C PHE A 645 -44.75 -21.98 7.74
N LYS A 646 -44.68 -20.67 7.45
CA LYS A 646 -45.66 -20.01 6.58
C LYS A 646 -45.58 -20.58 5.16
N LEU A 647 -44.37 -20.67 4.59
CA LEU A 647 -44.15 -21.25 3.27
C LEU A 647 -44.61 -22.71 3.20
N GLU A 648 -44.31 -23.51 4.23
CA GLU A 648 -44.70 -24.91 4.31
C GLU A 648 -46.23 -25.09 4.32
N ARG A 649 -46.97 -24.28 5.10
CA ARG A 649 -48.44 -24.29 5.08
C ARG A 649 -49.03 -23.96 3.71
N LEU A 650 -48.40 -23.03 2.99
CA LEU A 650 -48.83 -22.70 1.63
C LEU A 650 -48.56 -23.86 0.67
N TYR A 651 -47.40 -24.51 0.81
CA TYR A 651 -47.06 -25.69 0.01
C TYR A 651 -48.00 -26.87 0.28
N GLU A 652 -48.33 -27.15 1.55
CA GLU A 652 -49.30 -28.20 1.93
C GLU A 652 -50.70 -27.93 1.37
N LYS A 653 -51.10 -26.65 1.28
CA LYS A 653 -52.42 -26.26 0.80
C LYS A 653 -52.54 -26.26 -0.73
N TYR A 654 -51.50 -25.84 -1.45
CA TYR A 654 -51.57 -25.59 -2.90
C TYR A 654 -50.71 -26.54 -3.75
N GLY A 655 -49.82 -27.34 -3.16
CA GLY A 655 -48.95 -28.31 -3.84
C GLY A 655 -47.78 -27.70 -4.62
N SER A 656 -47.89 -26.45 -5.06
CA SER A 656 -46.82 -25.64 -5.62
C SER A 656 -47.04 -24.16 -5.29
N VAL A 657 -45.97 -23.43 -5.04
CA VAL A 657 -46.04 -21.99 -4.75
C VAL A 657 -45.02 -21.25 -5.59
N SER A 658 -45.43 -20.13 -6.17
CA SER A 658 -44.54 -19.24 -6.92
C SER A 658 -43.77 -18.37 -5.94
N VAL A 659 -42.46 -18.34 -6.08
CA VAL A 659 -41.58 -17.58 -5.20
C VAL A 659 -40.84 -16.53 -6.02
N LEU A 660 -40.70 -15.35 -5.44
CA LEU A 660 -39.91 -14.23 -5.93
C LEU A 660 -38.75 -13.94 -4.96
N LEU A 661 -37.55 -13.79 -5.52
CA LEU A 661 -36.32 -13.43 -4.79
C LEU A 661 -35.81 -12.08 -5.31
N SER A 662 -35.50 -11.15 -4.40
CA SER A 662 -35.04 -9.78 -4.73
C SER A 662 -33.96 -9.29 -3.76
N HIS A 663 -33.10 -8.37 -4.21
CA HIS A 663 -32.15 -7.64 -3.35
C HIS A 663 -32.72 -6.32 -2.82
N THR A 664 -33.87 -5.88 -3.33
CA THR A 664 -34.58 -4.66 -2.88
C THR A 664 -35.98 -5.00 -2.41
N GLU A 665 -36.51 -4.20 -1.48
CA GLU A 665 -37.88 -4.34 -0.99
C GLU A 665 -38.86 -4.24 -2.16
N VAL A 666 -39.73 -5.23 -2.31
CA VAL A 666 -40.71 -5.29 -3.40
C VAL A 666 -42.07 -4.87 -2.86
N ASP A 667 -42.66 -3.81 -3.44
CA ASP A 667 -44.05 -3.44 -3.14
C ASP A 667 -45.01 -4.50 -3.70
N LEU A 668 -45.38 -5.44 -2.83
CA LEU A 668 -46.28 -6.54 -3.10
C LEU A 668 -47.62 -6.09 -3.70
N LYS A 669 -48.17 -4.92 -3.29
CA LYS A 669 -49.49 -4.46 -3.77
C LYS A 669 -49.45 -4.12 -5.25
N ASN A 670 -48.38 -3.47 -5.71
CA ASN A 670 -48.18 -3.18 -7.12
C ASN A 670 -47.95 -4.48 -7.92
N PHE A 671 -47.18 -5.43 -7.36
CA PHE A 671 -46.90 -6.72 -8.00
C PHE A 671 -48.16 -7.59 -8.19
N TYR A 672 -49.03 -7.72 -7.18
CA TYR A 672 -50.27 -8.50 -7.26
C TYR A 672 -51.28 -7.97 -8.29
N SER A 673 -51.29 -6.66 -8.53
CA SER A 673 -52.18 -6.04 -9.51
C SER A 673 -51.79 -6.37 -10.96
N LEU A 674 -50.49 -6.57 -11.21
CA LEU A 674 -49.90 -6.86 -12.52
C LEU A 674 -49.98 -8.35 -12.88
N ALA A 675 -49.80 -9.25 -11.92
CA ALA A 675 -49.93 -10.70 -12.14
C ALA A 675 -51.36 -11.12 -12.59
N LYS A 676 -52.38 -10.31 -12.32
CA LYS A 676 -53.78 -10.57 -12.72
C LYS A 676 -54.10 -10.22 -14.18
N ASN A 677 -53.23 -9.50 -14.93
CA ASN A 677 -53.50 -9.09 -16.32
C ASN A 677 -52.26 -9.22 -17.24
N PRO A 678 -52.00 -10.38 -17.86
CA PRO A 678 -50.81 -10.60 -18.69
C PRO A 678 -50.89 -10.03 -20.13
N LYS A 679 -51.87 -9.17 -20.45
CA LYS A 679 -52.08 -8.68 -21.83
C LYS A 679 -51.92 -7.18 -21.91
N GLN A 680 -50.73 -6.72 -22.32
CA GLN A 680 -50.50 -5.61 -23.28
C GLN A 680 -49.02 -5.19 -23.22
N THR A 681 -48.22 -5.60 -24.22
CA THR A 681 -47.24 -4.76 -24.93
C THR A 681 -46.51 -5.60 -25.98
N HIS A 682 -47.22 -5.92 -27.07
CA HIS A 682 -46.57 -6.09 -28.37
C HIS A 682 -46.94 -4.88 -29.21
N THR A 683 -46.00 -3.96 -29.39
CA THR A 683 -46.03 -2.99 -30.49
C THR A 683 -44.64 -2.81 -31.05
N ASN A 684 -44.48 -3.28 -32.29
CA ASN A 684 -43.40 -2.97 -33.22
C ASN A 684 -43.09 -1.48 -33.27
N THR A 685 -41.81 -1.11 -33.31
CA THR A 685 -41.31 -0.10 -34.26
C THR A 685 -39.81 -0.28 -34.48
N SER A 686 -39.48 -0.52 -35.75
CA SER A 686 -38.17 -0.46 -36.40
C SER A 686 -37.42 0.86 -36.20
N HIS A 687 -36.10 0.80 -35.97
CA HIS A 687 -35.19 1.88 -36.34
C HIS A 687 -33.85 1.37 -36.92
N ASN A 688 -33.31 2.24 -37.76
CA ASN A 688 -32.43 2.03 -38.92
C ASN A 688 -30.94 2.06 -38.52
N PRO A 689 -30.07 1.18 -39.04
CA PRO A 689 -28.64 1.23 -38.78
C PRO A 689 -27.95 2.12 -39.83
N ASP A 690 -28.01 3.43 -39.62
CA ASP A 690 -27.12 4.42 -40.25
C ASP A 690 -27.18 5.69 -39.39
N GLU A 691 -26.52 5.67 -38.23
CA GLU A 691 -26.00 6.86 -37.55
C GLU A 691 -25.02 6.42 -36.43
N LEU A 692 -23.75 6.82 -36.62
CA LEU A 692 -22.54 6.72 -35.78
C LEU A 692 -21.68 5.45 -35.84
#